data_AF-A0A916K5D4-F1
#
_entry.id   AF-A0A916K5D4-F1
#
_cell.length_a   1.000
_cell.length_b   1.000
_cell.length_c   1.000
_cell.angle_alpha   90.00
_cell.angle_beta   90.00
_cell.angle_gamma   90.00
#
_symmetry.space_group_name_H-M   'P 1'
#
loop_
_entity.id
_entity.type
_entity.pdbx_description
1 polymer ?
#
loop_
_entity_poly.entity_id
_entity_poly.type
_entity_poly.pdbx_seq_one_letter_code
_entity_poly.pdbx_strand_id
1 'polypeptide(L)'
;MKLFQKSRRKIGAVLASSVLLSAMAPALTQGADVRFQDIEDSYARTEITSLADADIISGYEDHTFRPFKTMTRAELAKTIALTMGLKEDAAKVRAFRDVDPSSWYSGYIGALAGAGITQGSSDTAFSPDAGVTREQLVVLFIRALGLEGVAKSFSSQAEVADWPDISEWARPYVALALSIGFIDGMQDTDGRVRFNPKAHAERQALARLAYAFKTSYSEYVNKAEGLAAQPVSVPQPAEEPSAASGSAAADASTGSESEPDRAGNDDEGAAAPIVSVAELLASGTVLDDVTIGESGVYGPQDSGNPTTITGTLTVDPGPDGTVSLQNIVMGPQSSLEVRSGDEHSVKLMQTVVKQLRVNAVNNGGRNVRIETRNGTEVETTEVQSQAVLESSSLTGKLGMIKLSSAAAGKTLTLRGNIDTEVSVDAPGSSVELAPPSAGNPLKTLVKVLSIRANSTIVAGTGTSLSSVQVSGTNTTVGISGQGAVNSVTVDSAATGTVLNIGAGAAIQSLRLDSPVVVKGDAEAIAKLPANSGSGTVAIDDEVKADVKAVAIKAIEEAIEAIGEIKQYAVETEKKINEAAAQLEAARSLYNVKDTDISNLHVLDRARHEIILYQDVAQLEIGYASGDDASSITGNVGLKTEGSAQTAVSWASDKPAFIQNDGTVNRPAAGRPDEIVTLTATLSRLDHKYAMTKTFVLTVKALSKPPKETPDTEAPDQVTGLRALTVLEDQVALAWNAAKDNVATVGYSVYVNDVKYRDVSSESATVFGLSPATAYSFKVRAFDAAGHAGAFSDAIAVMTQAAALAAPGSVTNLAYSDRTTSVTLNWAAPANAQGTVTYAVYRDGVFLANTSSTSMDIAGLTPGTLYQMVVKAFNEAGYSAPAVIQVRTAPKLTVTGARLFNSKTGVVYGNVPRLSDGRLLIILLGARDADSLLVTIGDSASGNTLPGVIDYHHAGVSRKDDSAHVASGLYKDAASGTSYLYFSLDDAKNASQTQSSVTINGLTYEISSTVYPIDPIIVTLMGL
;
A
#
# COMPACT_ATOMS: atom_id res chain seq x y z
N MET A 1 63.69 37.86 -14.09
CA MET A 1 62.77 38.66 -13.24
C MET A 1 62.22 37.74 -12.15
N LYS A 2 62.20 38.03 -10.82
CA LYS A 2 62.10 39.28 -10.02
C LYS A 2 60.88 40.14 -10.41
N LEU A 3 59.84 40.37 -9.61
CA LEU A 3 59.43 39.97 -8.24
C LEU A 3 57.91 39.58 -8.27
N PHE A 4 57.01 39.59 -7.25
CA PHE A 4 57.05 39.97 -5.82
C PHE A 4 55.99 39.24 -4.93
N GLN A 5 56.25 37.98 -4.58
CA GLN A 5 56.04 37.34 -3.25
C GLN A 5 54.97 37.89 -2.24
N LYS A 6 54.11 36.97 -1.72
CA LYS A 6 53.35 36.89 -0.42
C LYS A 6 51.87 36.50 -0.67
N SER A 7 51.16 35.73 0.17
CA SER A 7 51.45 35.02 1.43
C SER A 7 50.62 33.71 1.48
N ARG A 8 51.12 32.52 1.85
CA ARG A 8 51.58 32.00 3.18
C ARG A 8 50.43 31.89 4.20
N ARG A 9 50.25 30.79 4.97
CA ARG A 9 51.14 29.68 5.46
C ARG A 9 50.36 28.32 5.49
N LYS A 10 50.94 27.13 5.25
CA LYS A 10 51.84 26.23 6.07
C LYS A 10 51.16 25.63 7.33
N ILE A 11 51.51 24.46 7.93
CA ILE A 11 52.67 23.50 7.95
C ILE A 11 52.09 22.04 7.88
N GLY A 12 52.76 20.92 7.50
CA GLY A 12 54.08 20.64 6.90
C GLY A 12 54.93 19.52 7.58
N ALA A 13 55.34 18.47 6.84
CA ALA A 13 56.21 17.30 7.18
C ALA A 13 55.58 16.20 8.08
N VAL A 14 55.67 14.86 7.86
CA VAL A 14 56.66 13.91 7.26
C VAL A 14 57.75 13.42 8.24
N LEU A 15 57.57 12.23 8.87
CA LEU A 15 58.47 11.05 8.82
C LEU A 15 58.08 9.86 9.75
N ALA A 16 58.60 8.68 9.39
CA ALA A 16 58.95 7.50 10.24
C ALA A 16 57.87 6.53 10.79
N SER A 17 57.90 5.36 10.17
CA SER A 17 57.35 4.02 10.51
C SER A 17 57.37 3.55 11.97
N SER A 18 56.34 2.78 12.37
CA SER A 18 56.48 1.34 12.74
C SER A 18 55.11 0.71 13.08
N VAL A 19 55.04 -0.63 13.11
CA VAL A 19 53.79 -1.42 13.25
C VAL A 19 53.70 -2.05 14.64
N LEU A 20 52.54 -1.97 15.31
CA LEU A 20 51.96 -3.05 16.14
C LEU A 20 50.56 -2.74 16.71
N LEU A 21 49.60 -3.59 16.33
CA LEU A 21 48.38 -4.06 17.04
C LEU A 21 47.45 -3.14 17.87
N SER A 22 46.15 -3.42 17.68
CA SER A 22 45.01 -3.35 18.64
C SER A 22 43.98 -2.21 18.47
N ALA A 23 42.70 -2.62 18.57
CA ALA A 23 41.50 -1.83 18.87
C ALA A 23 41.11 -0.68 17.92
N MET A 24 40.52 -1.02 16.77
CA MET A 24 39.26 -0.39 16.36
C MET A 24 38.16 -1.46 16.38
N ALA A 25 37.02 -1.15 17.00
CA ALA A 25 35.85 -2.01 16.93
C ALA A 25 35.11 -1.76 15.61
N PRO A 26 34.68 -2.81 14.87
CA PRO A 26 33.65 -2.65 13.85
C PRO A 26 32.36 -2.17 14.52
N ALA A 27 31.73 -1.13 13.97
CA ALA A 27 30.36 -0.79 14.33
C ALA A 27 29.39 -1.89 13.86
N LEU A 28 28.23 -1.97 14.50
CA LEU A 28 27.26 -3.06 14.29
C LEU A 28 26.48 -2.91 12.97
N THR A 29 26.23 -4.06 12.33
CA THR A 29 25.00 -4.45 11.62
C THR A 29 24.33 -3.51 10.62
N GLN A 30 24.13 -4.02 9.41
CA GLN A 30 22.90 -3.91 8.61
C GLN A 30 22.75 -5.24 7.85
N GLY A 31 21.59 -5.67 7.35
CA GLY A 31 20.29 -5.00 7.26
C GLY A 31 19.60 -5.45 5.96
N ALA A 32 18.29 -5.26 5.82
CA ALA A 32 17.68 -5.26 4.48
C ALA A 32 18.34 -4.13 3.69
N ASP A 33 18.77 -4.35 2.44
CA ASP A 33 19.57 -3.36 1.71
C ASP A 33 18.73 -2.12 1.39
N VAL A 34 18.92 -1.07 2.21
CA VAL A 34 18.16 0.17 2.08
C VAL A 34 18.83 1.00 0.99
N ARG A 35 18.38 0.81 -0.26
CA ARG A 35 18.89 1.46 -1.48
C ARG A 35 19.14 2.97 -1.30
N PHE A 36 18.37 3.63 -0.44
CA PHE A 36 18.67 4.97 0.08
C PHE A 36 18.53 5.06 1.61
N GLN A 37 19.61 5.43 2.31
CA GLN A 37 19.71 5.38 3.77
C GLN A 37 18.94 6.48 4.53
N ASP A 38 18.36 7.46 3.82
CA ASP A 38 17.79 8.70 4.38
C ASP A 38 16.30 8.92 4.03
N ILE A 39 15.58 7.88 3.61
CA ILE A 39 14.16 7.95 3.24
C ILE A 39 13.20 7.51 4.35
N GLU A 40 13.68 7.34 5.58
CA GLU A 40 12.86 6.84 6.71
C GLU A 40 11.72 7.80 7.06
N ASP A 41 12.03 9.10 7.23
CA ASP A 41 11.06 10.16 7.54
C ASP A 41 10.32 10.72 6.31
N SER A 42 10.56 10.16 5.12
CA SER A 42 9.95 10.62 3.87
C SER A 42 8.54 10.08 3.71
N TYR A 43 7.53 10.96 3.60
CA TYR A 43 6.15 10.54 3.37
C TYR A 43 5.98 9.76 2.04
N ALA A 44 6.89 9.96 1.08
CA ALA A 44 6.91 9.25 -0.20
C ALA A 44 7.85 8.02 -0.24
N ARG A 45 8.16 7.39 0.91
CA ARG A 45 9.15 6.30 1.01
C ARG A 45 8.85 5.13 0.05
N THR A 46 7.58 4.74 -0.05
CA THR A 46 7.12 3.63 -0.90
C THR A 46 7.29 3.97 -2.37
N GLU A 47 6.93 5.20 -2.75
CA GLU A 47 6.99 5.74 -4.11
C GLU A 47 8.44 5.93 -4.57
N ILE A 48 9.31 6.43 -3.68
CA ILE A 48 10.75 6.57 -3.94
C ILE A 48 11.36 5.20 -4.24
N THR A 49 11.05 4.19 -3.41
CA THR A 49 11.53 2.82 -3.59
C THR A 49 11.00 2.25 -4.92
N SER A 50 9.68 2.32 -5.15
CA SER A 50 9.01 1.77 -6.33
C SER A 50 9.40 2.42 -7.66
N LEU A 51 9.87 3.67 -7.65
CA LEU A 51 10.40 4.36 -8.84
C LEU A 51 11.88 4.10 -9.05
N ALA A 52 12.65 3.87 -7.97
CA ALA A 52 14.04 3.45 -8.08
C ALA A 52 14.15 2.00 -8.59
N ASP A 53 13.29 1.10 -8.14
CA ASP A 53 13.23 -0.29 -8.60
C ASP A 53 12.68 -0.43 -10.03
N ALA A 54 12.20 0.67 -10.62
CA ALA A 54 11.92 0.82 -12.04
C ALA A 54 12.96 1.68 -12.78
N ASP A 55 14.06 2.04 -12.13
CA ASP A 55 15.17 2.91 -12.59
C ASP A 55 14.74 4.29 -13.14
N ILE A 56 13.54 4.76 -12.76
CA ILE A 56 13.00 6.09 -13.12
C ILE A 56 13.66 7.20 -12.30
N ILE A 57 14.08 6.90 -11.06
CA ILE A 57 14.80 7.83 -10.17
C ILE A 57 16.04 7.18 -9.56
N SER A 58 17.02 8.01 -9.21
CA SER A 58 18.30 7.59 -8.62
C SER A 58 18.70 8.50 -7.46
N GLY A 59 19.44 7.94 -6.51
CA GLY A 59 20.06 8.66 -5.40
C GLY A 59 21.44 9.22 -5.77
N TYR A 60 22.24 9.48 -4.74
CA TYR A 60 23.61 9.97 -4.80
C TYR A 60 24.60 8.82 -4.47
N GLU A 61 25.88 9.01 -4.80
CA GLU A 61 26.96 8.03 -4.59
C GLU A 61 27.21 7.67 -3.11
N ASP A 62 26.68 8.45 -2.17
CA ASP A 62 26.73 8.20 -0.73
C ASP A 62 25.53 7.37 -0.22
N HIS A 63 24.80 6.71 -1.12
CA HIS A 63 23.58 5.94 -0.84
C HIS A 63 22.46 6.77 -0.20
N THR A 64 22.37 8.08 -0.49
CA THR A 64 21.24 8.93 -0.08
C THR A 64 20.31 9.25 -1.25
N PHE A 65 19.01 9.41 -0.99
CA PHE A 65 18.03 9.98 -1.93
C PHE A 65 17.87 11.48 -1.72
N ARG A 66 18.07 11.98 -0.50
CA ARG A 66 17.86 13.36 -0.05
C ARG A 66 16.41 13.82 -0.32
N PRO A 67 15.40 13.18 0.31
CA PRO A 67 13.98 13.43 0.01
C PRO A 67 13.60 14.92 0.15
N PHE A 68 14.07 15.58 1.21
CA PHE A 68 13.84 17.01 1.50
C PHE A 68 14.67 17.97 0.64
N LYS A 69 15.60 17.51 -0.20
CA LYS A 69 16.41 18.39 -1.07
C LYS A 69 15.54 18.97 -2.18
N THR A 70 15.66 20.28 -2.41
CA THR A 70 15.12 20.95 -3.60
C THR A 70 15.54 20.27 -4.90
N MET A 71 14.58 19.93 -5.76
CA MET A 71 14.87 19.40 -7.09
C MET A 71 15.26 20.51 -8.08
N THR A 72 16.20 20.18 -8.95
CA THR A 72 16.52 20.96 -10.15
C THR A 72 15.50 20.68 -11.27
N ARG A 73 15.41 21.59 -12.25
CA ARG A 73 14.58 21.39 -13.45
C ARG A 73 15.09 20.25 -14.33
N ALA A 74 16.39 19.93 -14.28
CA ALA A 74 16.98 18.76 -14.91
C ALA A 74 16.54 17.43 -14.25
N GLU A 75 16.55 17.35 -12.91
CA GLU A 75 16.02 16.18 -12.17
C GLU A 75 14.55 15.94 -12.54
N LEU A 76 13.72 17.00 -12.53
CA LEU A 76 12.31 16.94 -12.95
C LEU A 76 12.15 16.46 -14.41
N ALA A 77 12.94 16.98 -15.34
CA ALA A 77 12.87 16.62 -16.76
C ALA A 77 13.21 15.15 -17.00
N LYS A 78 14.28 14.64 -16.39
CA LYS A 78 14.64 13.21 -16.47
C LYS A 78 13.53 12.33 -15.92
N THR A 79 13.02 12.63 -14.73
CA THR A 79 11.99 11.79 -14.10
C THR A 79 10.70 11.76 -14.92
N ILE A 80 10.19 12.89 -15.42
CA ILE A 80 8.98 12.87 -16.29
C ILE A 80 9.27 12.07 -17.58
N ALA A 81 10.40 12.32 -18.26
CA ALA A 81 10.72 11.61 -19.50
C ALA A 81 10.81 10.08 -19.30
N LEU A 82 11.48 9.62 -18.25
CA LEU A 82 11.58 8.19 -17.92
C LEU A 82 10.26 7.59 -17.47
N THR A 83 9.46 8.31 -16.67
CA THR A 83 8.12 7.82 -16.24
C THR A 83 7.18 7.66 -17.43
N MET A 84 7.33 8.49 -18.47
CA MET A 84 6.59 8.40 -19.74
C MET A 84 7.21 7.45 -20.77
N GLY A 85 8.35 6.81 -20.48
CA GLY A 85 9.06 5.95 -21.45
C GLY A 85 9.57 6.69 -22.69
N LEU A 86 9.77 8.01 -22.62
CA LEU A 86 10.21 8.82 -23.76
C LEU A 86 11.68 8.56 -24.08
N LYS A 87 11.95 8.21 -25.34
CA LYS A 87 13.32 8.10 -25.86
C LYS A 87 14.01 9.46 -25.90
N GLU A 88 15.26 9.50 -25.46
CA GLU A 88 16.10 10.69 -25.45
C GLU A 88 16.30 11.31 -26.85
N ASP A 89 16.16 12.63 -26.95
CA ASP A 89 16.27 13.40 -28.21
C ASP A 89 17.11 14.67 -27.99
N ALA A 90 18.41 14.49 -27.76
CA ALA A 90 19.35 15.60 -27.59
C ALA A 90 19.47 16.52 -28.82
N ALA A 91 18.95 16.13 -30.00
CA ALA A 91 18.94 16.97 -31.19
C ALA A 91 17.95 18.14 -31.07
N LYS A 92 16.84 17.97 -30.33
CA LYS A 92 15.83 19.02 -30.09
C LYS A 92 16.20 20.04 -29.02
N VAL A 93 17.26 19.81 -28.25
CA VAL A 93 17.79 20.77 -27.25
C VAL A 93 18.15 22.13 -27.85
N ARG A 94 18.45 22.21 -29.16
CA ARG A 94 18.97 23.40 -29.87
C ARG A 94 18.17 24.70 -29.72
N ALA A 95 16.94 24.67 -29.19
CA ALA A 95 16.21 25.88 -28.79
C ALA A 95 16.81 26.55 -27.54
N PHE A 96 17.27 25.77 -26.56
CA PHE A 96 17.78 26.24 -25.28
C PHE A 96 19.30 26.39 -25.32
N ARG A 97 19.79 27.59 -25.03
CA ARG A 97 21.23 27.96 -25.13
C ARG A 97 22.04 27.64 -23.89
N ASP A 98 21.38 27.31 -22.78
CA ASP A 98 21.92 27.01 -21.46
C ASP A 98 21.90 25.50 -21.14
N VAL A 99 21.59 24.66 -22.13
CA VAL A 99 21.62 23.21 -22.04
C VAL A 99 22.74 22.70 -22.95
N ASP A 100 23.85 22.27 -22.37
CA ASP A 100 24.93 21.62 -23.12
C ASP A 100 24.43 20.28 -23.70
N PRO A 101 24.52 20.05 -25.03
CA PRO A 101 24.08 18.80 -25.65
C PRO A 101 24.75 17.53 -25.09
N SER A 102 25.92 17.64 -24.47
CA SER A 102 26.66 16.52 -23.86
C SER A 102 26.31 16.26 -22.38
N SER A 103 25.49 17.12 -21.75
CA SER A 103 25.06 16.92 -20.36
C SER A 103 24.06 15.77 -20.23
N TRP A 104 24.11 15.03 -19.11
CA TRP A 104 23.25 13.87 -18.81
C TRP A 104 21.74 14.14 -18.90
N TYR A 105 21.31 15.40 -18.84
CA TYR A 105 19.91 15.81 -18.94
C TYR A 105 19.46 16.20 -20.35
N SER A 106 20.37 16.32 -21.32
CA SER A 106 20.08 16.91 -22.65
C SER A 106 19.04 16.07 -23.41
N GLY A 107 19.20 14.75 -23.41
CA GLY A 107 18.28 13.81 -24.05
C GLY A 107 16.84 13.93 -23.54
N TYR A 108 16.66 13.97 -22.22
CA TYR A 108 15.34 14.08 -21.60
C TYR A 108 14.69 15.45 -21.82
N ILE A 109 15.45 16.55 -21.72
CA ILE A 109 14.94 17.91 -21.98
C ILE A 109 14.48 18.03 -23.43
N GLY A 110 15.27 17.53 -24.39
CA GLY A 110 14.93 17.54 -25.80
C GLY A 110 13.73 16.63 -26.13
N ALA A 111 13.56 15.51 -25.43
CA ALA A 111 12.39 14.65 -25.54
C ALA A 111 11.10 15.36 -25.05
N LEU A 112 11.13 15.99 -23.87
CA LEU A 112 9.97 16.73 -23.35
C LEU A 112 9.62 17.96 -24.19
N ALA A 113 10.62 18.67 -24.73
CA ALA A 113 10.40 19.77 -25.66
C ALA A 113 9.82 19.27 -26.99
N GLY A 114 10.32 18.13 -27.48
CA GLY A 114 9.80 17.44 -28.67
C GLY A 114 8.37 16.89 -28.53
N ALA A 115 7.93 16.63 -27.30
CA ALA A 115 6.56 16.26 -26.95
C ALA A 115 5.67 17.47 -26.58
N GLY A 116 6.20 18.70 -26.58
CA GLY A 116 5.48 19.93 -26.21
C GLY A 116 5.24 20.13 -24.70
N ILE A 117 5.72 19.21 -23.86
CA ILE A 117 5.49 19.20 -22.40
C ILE A 117 6.25 20.33 -21.69
N THR A 118 7.34 20.82 -22.27
CA THR A 118 8.09 21.96 -21.75
C THR A 118 8.43 22.98 -22.83
N GLN A 119 8.40 24.25 -22.44
CA GLN A 119 8.72 25.43 -23.26
C GLN A 119 9.98 26.14 -22.72
N GLY A 120 10.68 25.52 -21.78
CA GLY A 120 11.83 26.10 -21.07
C GLY A 120 11.44 26.99 -19.89
N SER A 121 12.32 27.93 -19.60
CA SER A 121 12.13 29.09 -18.70
C SER A 121 11.99 30.39 -19.50
N SER A 122 12.44 30.38 -20.76
CA SER A 122 12.11 31.32 -21.84
C SER A 122 12.34 30.62 -23.19
N ASP A 123 11.93 31.24 -24.29
CA ASP A 123 12.13 30.79 -25.68
C ASP A 123 13.56 30.34 -26.04
N THR A 124 14.58 30.75 -25.25
CA THR A 124 15.99 30.42 -25.50
C THR A 124 16.75 29.85 -24.30
N ALA A 125 16.06 29.54 -23.19
CA ALA A 125 16.70 29.02 -21.97
C ALA A 125 15.81 28.01 -21.23
N PHE A 126 16.35 26.88 -20.78
CA PHE A 126 15.65 25.89 -19.97
C PHE A 126 15.86 26.07 -18.46
N SER A 127 17.01 26.62 -18.06
CA SER A 127 17.53 26.73 -16.70
C SER A 127 17.65 25.38 -15.97
N PRO A 128 18.50 24.43 -16.43
CA PRO A 128 18.53 23.05 -15.92
C PRO A 128 18.78 22.94 -14.42
N ASP A 129 19.78 23.66 -13.89
CA ASP A 129 20.17 23.58 -12.47
C ASP A 129 19.29 24.43 -11.53
N ALA A 130 18.33 25.20 -12.06
CA ALA A 130 17.48 26.05 -11.23
C ALA A 130 16.45 25.22 -10.44
N GLY A 131 16.19 25.63 -9.20
CA GLY A 131 15.22 24.98 -8.32
C GLY A 131 13.78 25.15 -8.82
N VAL A 132 13.04 24.04 -8.89
CA VAL A 132 11.62 24.01 -9.27
C VAL A 132 10.75 24.62 -8.16
N THR A 133 9.70 25.38 -8.51
CA THR A 133 8.63 25.77 -7.56
C THR A 133 7.45 24.81 -7.63
N ARG A 134 6.65 24.68 -6.57
CA ARG A 134 5.51 23.76 -6.51
C ARG A 134 4.48 24.02 -7.63
N GLU A 135 4.23 25.27 -8.02
CA GLU A 135 3.37 25.57 -9.18
C GLU A 135 3.96 25.10 -10.52
N GLN A 136 5.29 25.17 -10.72
CA GLN A 136 5.96 24.67 -11.93
C GLN A 136 5.94 23.14 -12.02
N LEU A 137 6.13 22.45 -10.90
CA LEU A 137 6.05 20.99 -10.80
C LEU A 137 4.69 20.48 -11.31
N VAL A 138 3.60 21.07 -10.81
CA VAL A 138 2.23 20.69 -11.17
C VAL A 138 1.92 20.96 -12.64
N VAL A 139 2.33 22.13 -13.16
CA VAL A 139 2.08 22.49 -14.57
C VAL A 139 2.78 21.53 -15.53
N LEU A 140 4.00 21.07 -15.23
CA LEU A 140 4.70 20.08 -16.07
C LEU A 140 4.03 18.69 -16.03
N PHE A 141 3.53 18.25 -14.86
CA PHE A 141 2.79 16.98 -14.78
C PHE A 141 1.41 17.04 -15.46
N ILE A 142 0.66 18.14 -15.33
CA ILE A 142 -0.63 18.31 -16.04
C ILE A 142 -0.41 18.37 -17.57
N ARG A 143 0.72 18.90 -18.04
CA ARG A 143 1.15 18.78 -19.45
C ARG A 143 1.52 17.35 -19.84
N ALA A 144 2.25 16.62 -18.99
CA ALA A 144 2.61 15.22 -19.22
C ALA A 144 1.39 14.29 -19.30
N LEU A 145 0.31 14.61 -18.57
CA LEU A 145 -1.01 13.93 -18.65
C LEU A 145 -1.81 14.29 -19.93
N GLY A 146 -1.30 15.18 -20.79
CA GLY A 146 -2.01 15.70 -21.97
C GLY A 146 -3.10 16.74 -21.65
N LEU A 147 -3.32 17.06 -20.38
CA LEU A 147 -4.48 17.82 -19.88
C LEU A 147 -4.36 19.35 -20.00
N GLU A 148 -3.37 19.88 -20.73
CA GLU A 148 -3.20 21.34 -20.90
C GLU A 148 -4.41 22.02 -21.58
N GLY A 149 -5.10 21.32 -22.48
CA GLY A 149 -6.34 21.82 -23.08
C GLY A 149 -7.45 22.00 -22.03
N VAL A 150 -7.70 20.94 -21.26
CA VAL A 150 -8.71 20.92 -20.18
C VAL A 150 -8.39 21.95 -19.10
N ALA A 151 -7.12 22.04 -18.69
CA ALA A 151 -6.69 23.02 -17.68
C ALA A 151 -7.01 24.46 -18.14
N LYS A 152 -6.72 24.82 -19.39
CA LYS A 152 -6.97 26.18 -19.91
C LYS A 152 -8.44 26.53 -20.04
N SER A 153 -9.35 25.56 -20.16
CA SER A 153 -10.80 25.78 -20.10
C SER A 153 -11.37 25.72 -18.67
N PHE A 154 -10.62 25.23 -17.70
CA PHE A 154 -11.04 25.08 -16.31
C PHE A 154 -10.90 26.41 -15.54
N SER A 155 -12.04 26.96 -15.10
CA SER A 155 -12.14 28.34 -14.59
C SER A 155 -12.64 28.46 -13.13
N SER A 156 -12.77 27.35 -12.41
CA SER A 156 -13.07 27.36 -10.97
C SER A 156 -11.89 27.84 -10.14
N GLN A 157 -12.19 28.45 -8.99
CA GLN A 157 -11.20 28.65 -7.93
C GLN A 157 -11.10 27.37 -7.10
N ALA A 158 -9.89 27.02 -6.66
CA ALA A 158 -9.69 25.93 -5.71
C ALA A 158 -9.72 26.46 -4.26
N GLU A 159 -10.24 25.65 -3.33
CA GLU A 159 -10.40 25.99 -1.91
C GLU A 159 -9.07 25.94 -1.12
N VAL A 160 -8.06 26.69 -1.57
CA VAL A 160 -6.77 26.86 -0.89
C VAL A 160 -6.59 28.32 -0.44
N ALA A 161 -6.22 28.51 0.82
CA ALA A 161 -6.18 29.82 1.48
C ALA A 161 -5.12 30.79 0.91
N ASP A 162 -4.17 30.26 0.13
CA ASP A 162 -3.11 30.97 -0.59
C ASP A 162 -3.34 31.02 -2.12
N TRP A 163 -4.58 30.77 -2.57
CA TRP A 163 -4.98 30.92 -3.97
C TRP A 163 -4.53 32.23 -4.65
N PRO A 164 -4.54 33.41 -3.99
CA PRO A 164 -4.01 34.64 -4.58
C PRO A 164 -2.52 34.56 -4.98
N ASP A 165 -1.71 33.83 -4.22
CA ASP A 165 -0.25 33.72 -4.42
C ASP A 165 0.14 32.77 -5.57
N ILE A 166 -0.81 31.96 -6.05
CA ILE A 166 -0.62 31.14 -7.25
C ILE A 166 -0.54 32.07 -8.45
N SER A 167 0.51 31.95 -9.28
CA SER A 167 0.63 32.81 -10.46
C SER A 167 -0.50 32.52 -11.46
N GLU A 168 -0.96 33.55 -12.15
CA GLU A 168 -2.14 33.48 -13.03
C GLU A 168 -2.00 32.43 -14.13
N TRP A 169 -0.80 32.27 -14.70
CA TRP A 169 -0.49 31.24 -15.69
C TRP A 169 -0.54 29.80 -15.13
N ALA A 170 -0.46 29.61 -13.81
CA ALA A 170 -0.47 28.31 -13.14
C ALA A 170 -1.82 27.96 -12.50
N ARG A 171 -2.61 28.97 -12.07
CA ARG A 171 -3.95 28.79 -11.46
C ARG A 171 -4.83 27.72 -12.13
N PRO A 172 -5.09 27.74 -13.46
CA PRO A 172 -5.90 26.71 -14.13
C PRO A 172 -5.37 25.27 -13.95
N TYR A 173 -4.05 25.09 -14.02
CA TYR A 173 -3.41 23.77 -13.89
C TYR A 173 -3.45 23.28 -12.43
N VAL A 174 -3.24 24.17 -11.47
CA VAL A 174 -3.31 23.85 -10.02
C VAL A 174 -4.75 23.55 -9.61
N ALA A 175 -5.74 24.30 -10.11
CA ALA A 175 -7.15 24.02 -9.88
C ALA A 175 -7.55 22.64 -10.41
N LEU A 176 -7.23 22.33 -11.68
CA LEU A 176 -7.53 21.02 -12.26
C LEU A 176 -6.85 19.89 -11.46
N ALA A 177 -5.57 20.07 -11.10
CA ALA A 177 -4.81 19.07 -10.34
C ALA A 177 -5.42 18.77 -8.96
N LEU A 178 -5.95 19.78 -8.26
CA LEU A 178 -6.70 19.60 -7.01
C LEU A 178 -8.05 18.91 -7.28
N SER A 179 -8.82 19.37 -8.28
CA SER A 179 -10.15 18.82 -8.58
C SER A 179 -10.15 17.36 -9.05
N ILE A 180 -9.07 16.87 -9.68
CA ILE A 180 -8.92 15.44 -10.03
C ILE A 180 -8.21 14.62 -8.94
N GLY A 181 -7.78 15.23 -7.83
CA GLY A 181 -7.01 14.58 -6.77
C GLY A 181 -5.60 14.14 -7.21
N PHE A 182 -5.02 14.80 -8.23
CA PHE A 182 -3.63 14.57 -8.62
C PHE A 182 -2.65 15.18 -7.61
N ILE A 183 -3.04 16.29 -6.98
CA ILE A 183 -2.35 16.87 -5.82
C ILE A 183 -3.32 17.08 -4.67
N ASP A 184 -2.77 17.02 -3.45
CA ASP A 184 -3.47 17.40 -2.22
C ASP A 184 -2.96 18.78 -1.76
N GLY A 185 -3.84 19.55 -1.12
CA GLY A 185 -3.43 20.73 -0.37
C GLY A 185 -2.90 20.35 1.01
N MET A 186 -1.93 21.10 1.52
CA MET A 186 -1.33 20.87 2.84
C MET A 186 -2.11 21.63 3.90
N GLN A 187 -2.59 20.95 4.94
CA GLN A 187 -3.25 21.63 6.06
C GLN A 187 -2.20 22.30 6.95
N ASP A 188 -2.34 23.62 7.13
CA ASP A 188 -1.53 24.43 8.02
C ASP A 188 -2.05 24.31 9.48
N THR A 189 -1.24 24.75 10.42
CA THR A 189 -1.50 24.78 11.87
C THR A 189 -2.74 25.59 12.28
N ASP A 190 -3.25 26.47 11.41
CA ASP A 190 -4.53 27.19 11.57
C ASP A 190 -5.75 26.41 11.05
N GLY A 191 -5.54 25.16 10.62
CA GLY A 191 -6.55 24.26 10.06
C GLY A 191 -6.90 24.53 8.59
N ARG A 192 -6.31 25.55 7.95
CA ARG A 192 -6.60 25.91 6.56
C ARG A 192 -5.72 25.13 5.60
N VAL A 193 -6.27 24.82 4.43
CA VAL A 193 -5.54 24.12 3.36
C VAL A 193 -4.77 25.15 2.52
N ARG A 194 -3.47 24.93 2.29
CA ARG A 194 -2.60 25.75 1.44
C ARG A 194 -1.89 24.92 0.37
N PHE A 195 -1.54 25.53 -0.75
CA PHE A 195 -0.74 24.89 -1.81
C PHE A 195 0.77 25.20 -1.72
N ASN A 196 1.14 26.34 -1.15
CA ASN A 196 2.48 26.95 -1.11
C ASN A 196 3.13 27.07 -2.51
N PRO A 197 2.52 27.78 -3.48
CA PRO A 197 2.90 27.77 -4.90
C PRO A 197 4.36 28.18 -5.17
N LYS A 198 4.88 29.14 -4.40
CA LYS A 198 6.24 29.70 -4.55
C LYS A 198 7.31 28.93 -3.81
N ALA A 199 6.95 28.01 -2.91
CA ALA A 199 7.94 27.19 -2.22
C ALA A 199 8.63 26.25 -3.22
N HIS A 200 9.92 25.99 -2.98
CA HIS A 200 10.67 25.05 -3.79
C HIS A 200 10.16 23.63 -3.60
N ALA A 201 10.12 22.86 -4.69
CA ALA A 201 9.68 21.48 -4.65
C ALA A 201 10.82 20.55 -4.22
N GLU A 202 10.52 19.63 -3.31
CA GLU A 202 11.46 18.64 -2.76
C GLU A 202 11.42 17.32 -3.56
N ARG A 203 12.53 16.58 -3.58
CA ARG A 203 12.64 15.30 -4.33
C ARG A 203 11.58 14.26 -3.94
N GLN A 204 11.10 14.23 -2.69
CA GLN A 204 9.98 13.38 -2.28
C GLN A 204 8.64 13.75 -2.94
N ALA A 205 8.39 15.04 -3.21
CA ALA A 205 7.20 15.48 -3.93
C ALA A 205 7.22 15.06 -5.41
N LEU A 206 8.39 15.09 -6.05
CA LEU A 206 8.58 14.52 -7.40
C LEU A 206 8.30 13.02 -7.41
N ALA A 207 8.80 12.26 -6.43
CA ALA A 207 8.56 10.82 -6.35
C ALA A 207 7.06 10.49 -6.20
N ARG A 208 6.34 11.14 -5.28
CA ARG A 208 4.88 10.96 -5.12
C ARG A 208 4.12 11.26 -6.42
N LEU A 209 4.42 12.37 -7.10
CA LEU A 209 3.71 12.73 -8.34
C LEU A 209 4.10 11.86 -9.55
N ALA A 210 5.36 11.46 -9.68
CA ALA A 210 5.80 10.53 -10.72
C ALA A 210 5.19 9.13 -10.52
N TYR A 211 5.08 8.67 -9.28
CA TYR A 211 4.42 7.40 -8.96
C TYR A 211 2.92 7.46 -9.26
N ALA A 212 2.22 8.48 -8.77
CA ALA A 212 0.80 8.69 -9.06
C ALA A 212 0.51 8.82 -10.56
N PHE A 213 1.38 9.51 -11.31
CA PHE A 213 1.33 9.56 -12.77
C PHE A 213 1.48 8.16 -13.39
N LYS A 214 2.45 7.36 -12.92
CA LYS A 214 2.73 6.01 -13.44
C LYS A 214 1.58 5.02 -13.15
N THR A 215 0.98 5.06 -11.97
CA THR A 215 -0.01 4.05 -11.54
C THR A 215 -1.45 4.41 -11.86
N SER A 216 -1.79 5.71 -11.88
CA SER A 216 -3.17 6.21 -11.97
C SER A 216 -3.42 7.12 -13.18
N TYR A 217 -2.56 7.07 -14.22
CA TYR A 217 -2.68 7.89 -15.44
C TYR A 217 -4.12 8.02 -15.97
N SER A 218 -4.75 6.88 -16.29
CA SER A 218 -6.10 6.85 -16.86
C SER A 218 -7.17 7.34 -15.89
N GLU A 219 -6.97 7.15 -14.58
CA GLU A 219 -7.88 7.64 -13.54
C GLU A 219 -7.93 9.17 -13.54
N TYR A 220 -6.77 9.82 -13.66
CA TYR A 220 -6.66 11.28 -13.69
C TYR A 220 -7.17 11.89 -15.00
N VAL A 221 -6.90 11.25 -16.15
CA VAL A 221 -7.44 11.67 -17.45
C VAL A 221 -8.97 11.55 -17.46
N ASN A 222 -9.53 10.40 -17.07
CA ASN A 222 -10.98 10.19 -17.04
C ASN A 222 -11.71 11.19 -16.11
N LYS A 223 -11.11 11.53 -14.96
CA LYS A 223 -11.64 12.59 -14.07
C LYS A 223 -11.63 13.96 -14.73
N ALA A 224 -10.55 14.32 -15.43
CA ALA A 224 -10.42 15.62 -16.10
C ALA A 224 -11.41 15.76 -17.28
N GLU A 225 -11.58 14.70 -18.07
CA GLU A 225 -12.57 14.66 -19.16
C GLU A 225 -14.01 14.73 -18.62
N GLY A 226 -14.31 14.03 -17.52
CA GLY A 226 -15.60 14.13 -16.83
C GLY A 226 -15.93 15.52 -16.27
N LEU A 227 -14.92 16.31 -15.90
CA LEU A 227 -15.07 17.72 -15.53
C LEU A 227 -15.26 18.62 -16.78
N ALA A 228 -14.57 18.32 -17.89
CA ALA A 228 -14.69 19.06 -19.15
C ALA A 228 -16.05 18.87 -19.86
N ALA A 229 -16.75 17.77 -19.59
CA ALA A 229 -18.07 17.47 -20.16
C ALA A 229 -19.24 18.24 -19.51
N GLN A 230 -19.01 18.98 -18.42
CA GLN A 230 -20.03 19.80 -17.76
C GLN A 230 -20.28 21.10 -18.55
N PRO A 231 -21.54 21.46 -18.90
CA PRO A 231 -21.82 22.70 -19.59
C PRO A 231 -21.55 23.91 -18.67
N VAL A 232 -20.74 24.87 -19.16
CA VAL A 232 -20.33 26.05 -18.39
C VAL A 232 -21.53 26.94 -18.07
N SER A 233 -21.98 26.92 -16.82
CA SER A 233 -22.96 27.87 -16.29
C SER A 233 -22.29 29.24 -16.09
N VAL A 234 -22.64 30.19 -16.96
CA VAL A 234 -22.16 31.58 -16.85
C VAL A 234 -22.76 32.22 -15.59
N PRO A 235 -21.94 32.73 -14.64
CA PRO A 235 -22.46 33.48 -13.50
C PRO A 235 -23.11 34.78 -13.97
N GLN A 236 -24.39 34.95 -13.68
CA GLN A 236 -25.05 36.24 -13.84
C GLN A 236 -24.43 37.25 -12.85
N PRO A 237 -24.07 38.48 -13.27
CA PRO A 237 -23.50 39.46 -12.35
C PRO A 237 -24.43 39.75 -11.18
N ALA A 238 -23.86 39.82 -9.97
CA ALA A 238 -24.58 40.28 -8.80
C ALA A 238 -24.87 41.78 -8.92
N GLU A 239 -26.09 42.21 -8.61
CA GLU A 239 -26.43 43.63 -8.46
C GLU A 239 -25.81 44.15 -7.16
N GLU A 240 -25.03 45.24 -7.24
CA GLU A 240 -24.46 45.88 -6.05
C GLU A 240 -25.56 46.57 -5.21
N PRO A 241 -25.57 46.42 -3.88
CA PRO A 241 -26.49 47.15 -3.02
C PRO A 241 -26.07 48.63 -2.92
N SER A 242 -26.74 49.48 -3.70
CA SER A 242 -26.60 50.94 -3.62
C SER A 242 -26.98 51.47 -2.23
N ALA A 243 -26.26 52.49 -1.75
CA ALA A 243 -26.21 52.84 -0.34
C ALA A 243 -27.20 53.93 0.13
N ALA A 244 -27.60 53.79 1.39
CA ALA A 244 -28.01 54.83 2.35
C ALA A 244 -29.26 55.72 2.09
N SER A 245 -30.20 55.71 3.04
CA SER A 245 -30.58 56.89 3.88
C SER A 245 -31.91 56.66 4.64
N GLY A 246 -32.10 57.32 5.79
CA GLY A 246 -33.44 57.86 6.12
C GLY A 246 -34.29 57.24 7.25
N SER A 247 -33.86 57.36 8.50
CA SER A 247 -34.63 57.98 9.60
C SER A 247 -36.17 57.79 9.75
N ALA A 248 -36.54 57.03 10.79
CA ALA A 248 -37.51 57.37 11.87
C ALA A 248 -39.06 57.27 11.74
N ALA A 249 -39.62 56.56 12.74
CA ALA A 249 -40.76 56.91 13.63
C ALA A 249 -42.25 56.76 13.22
N ALA A 250 -42.99 56.05 14.11
CA ALA A 250 -44.44 56.13 14.44
C ALA A 250 -45.46 55.80 13.31
N ASP A 251 -46.70 55.35 13.57
CA ASP A 251 -47.53 55.23 14.79
C ASP A 251 -48.60 54.10 14.61
N ALA A 252 -49.43 53.82 15.63
CA ALA A 252 -50.86 53.40 15.62
C ALA A 252 -51.45 52.41 14.56
N SER A 253 -52.47 51.56 14.83
CA SER A 253 -53.22 51.12 16.02
C SER A 253 -54.28 50.04 15.61
N THR A 254 -55.04 49.48 16.56
CA THR A 254 -56.17 48.51 16.41
C THR A 254 -55.77 47.09 15.95
N GLY A 255 -56.42 45.98 16.35
CA GLY A 255 -57.66 45.71 17.11
C GLY A 255 -58.42 44.56 16.40
N SER A 256 -59.11 43.60 17.03
CA SER A 256 -59.63 43.47 18.40
C SER A 256 -59.65 41.99 18.87
N GLU A 257 -59.78 41.81 20.19
CA GLU A 257 -59.99 40.56 20.93
C GLU A 257 -61.29 39.81 20.57
N SER A 258 -61.36 38.51 20.93
CA SER A 258 -62.62 37.89 21.38
C SER A 258 -62.39 36.63 22.26
N GLU A 259 -62.53 36.78 23.58
CA GLU A 259 -62.73 35.70 24.56
C GLU A 259 -63.86 36.14 25.53
N PRO A 260 -64.76 35.23 25.95
CA PRO A 260 -64.84 34.80 27.35
C PRO A 260 -65.23 33.28 27.45
N ASP A 261 -65.38 32.56 28.57
CA ASP A 261 -65.51 32.80 30.03
C ASP A 261 -65.20 31.44 30.75
N ARG A 262 -64.90 31.26 32.05
CA ARG A 262 -64.86 32.11 33.26
C ARG A 262 -63.91 31.48 34.33
N ALA A 263 -63.74 32.16 35.47
CA ALA A 263 -63.09 31.70 36.72
C ALA A 263 -63.59 30.34 37.27
N GLY A 264 -62.86 29.63 38.14
CA GLY A 264 -61.56 29.91 38.76
C GLY A 264 -61.51 29.47 40.24
N ASN A 265 -60.31 29.29 40.80
CA ASN A 265 -60.06 29.21 42.26
C ASN A 265 -58.54 29.28 42.54
N ASP A 266 -58.14 29.86 43.67
CA ASP A 266 -56.73 30.07 44.04
C ASP A 266 -56.15 28.91 44.88
N ASP A 267 -54.87 28.56 44.65
CA ASP A 267 -53.98 27.99 45.68
C ASP A 267 -52.52 28.31 45.33
N GLU A 268 -51.81 29.06 46.18
CA GLU A 268 -50.44 29.54 45.91
C GLU A 268 -49.38 28.46 46.21
N GLY A 269 -49.40 27.38 45.42
CA GLY A 269 -48.28 26.46 45.32
C GLY A 269 -47.13 27.10 44.54
N ALA A 270 -46.19 27.75 45.23
CA ALA A 270 -45.04 28.42 44.62
C ALA A 270 -44.14 27.44 43.83
N ALA A 271 -44.39 27.32 42.52
CA ALA A 271 -43.59 26.53 41.62
C ALA A 271 -42.16 27.08 41.54
N ALA A 272 -41.18 26.21 41.73
CA ALA A 272 -39.78 26.54 41.43
C ALA A 272 -39.67 26.90 39.93
N PRO A 273 -38.78 27.83 39.55
CA PRO A 273 -38.61 28.20 38.15
C PRO A 273 -38.22 26.96 37.33
N ILE A 274 -39.01 26.66 36.30
CA ILE A 274 -38.73 25.58 35.36
C ILE A 274 -37.58 26.06 34.47
N VAL A 275 -36.35 25.72 34.87
CA VAL A 275 -35.14 25.96 34.08
C VAL A 275 -35.28 25.21 32.76
N SER A 276 -35.15 25.91 31.64
CA SER A 276 -35.29 25.30 30.31
C SER A 276 -34.15 24.32 30.02
N VAL A 277 -34.38 23.36 29.12
CA VAL A 277 -33.35 22.37 28.75
C VAL A 277 -32.12 23.05 28.12
N ALA A 278 -32.30 24.21 27.46
CA ALA A 278 -31.21 25.04 26.97
C ALA A 278 -30.37 25.69 28.10
N GLU A 279 -31.00 26.14 29.18
CA GLU A 279 -30.31 26.69 30.36
C GLU A 279 -29.62 25.61 31.20
N LEU A 280 -30.17 24.39 31.28
CA LEU A 280 -29.51 23.25 31.94
C LEU A 280 -28.19 22.88 31.25
N LEU A 281 -28.18 22.91 29.91
CA LEU A 281 -27.02 22.55 29.07
C LEU A 281 -25.94 23.65 28.97
N ALA A 282 -25.93 24.62 29.89
CA ALA A 282 -24.97 25.72 29.94
C ALA A 282 -23.51 25.28 30.16
N SER A 283 -22.56 26.15 29.81
CA SER A 283 -21.12 25.84 29.79
C SER A 283 -20.57 25.32 31.12
N GLY A 284 -19.96 24.14 31.07
CA GLY A 284 -19.32 23.49 32.21
C GLY A 284 -20.28 22.82 33.20
N THR A 285 -21.57 22.65 32.88
CA THR A 285 -22.48 21.85 33.73
C THR A 285 -22.18 20.36 33.60
N VAL A 286 -22.55 19.60 34.63
CA VAL A 286 -22.55 18.13 34.64
C VAL A 286 -23.96 17.69 34.98
N LEU A 287 -24.58 16.92 34.08
CA LEU A 287 -25.97 16.44 34.18
C LEU A 287 -26.02 14.91 34.02
N ASP A 288 -27.08 14.28 34.50
CA ASP A 288 -27.25 12.82 34.43
C ASP A 288 -28.13 12.40 33.23
N ASP A 289 -29.38 12.00 33.44
CA ASP A 289 -30.37 11.88 32.36
C ASP A 289 -30.92 13.26 31.94
N VAL A 290 -31.05 13.51 30.63
CA VAL A 290 -31.57 14.76 30.06
C VAL A 290 -32.43 14.45 28.82
N THR A 291 -33.56 15.13 28.66
CA THR A 291 -34.44 14.97 27.48
C THR A 291 -34.65 16.30 26.76
N ILE A 292 -34.32 16.34 25.47
CA ILE A 292 -34.62 17.44 24.54
C ILE A 292 -35.88 17.05 23.77
N GLY A 293 -37.03 17.65 24.16
CA GLY A 293 -38.33 17.44 23.52
C GLY A 293 -38.76 18.55 22.54
N GLU A 294 -37.93 19.58 22.35
CA GLU A 294 -38.22 20.72 21.48
C GLU A 294 -37.10 20.95 20.46
N SER A 295 -37.44 21.56 19.33
CA SER A 295 -36.45 21.92 18.30
C SER A 295 -35.58 23.09 18.73
N GLY A 296 -34.28 23.05 18.42
CA GLY A 296 -33.35 24.12 18.81
C GLY A 296 -31.88 23.78 18.68
N VAL A 297 -31.06 24.66 19.24
CA VAL A 297 -29.60 24.51 19.35
C VAL A 297 -29.26 24.43 20.84
N TYR A 298 -28.54 23.39 21.24
CA TYR A 298 -28.34 23.02 22.64
C TYR A 298 -26.87 22.74 22.95
N GLY A 299 -26.44 23.18 24.12
CA GLY A 299 -25.06 23.11 24.58
C GLY A 299 -24.27 24.41 24.36
N PRO A 300 -23.02 24.48 24.84
CA PRO A 300 -22.23 25.71 24.84
C PRO A 300 -21.76 26.14 23.45
N GLN A 301 -21.44 27.42 23.29
CA GLN A 301 -20.67 27.88 22.13
C GLN A 301 -19.22 27.34 22.17
N ASP A 302 -18.58 27.29 21.01
CA ASP A 302 -17.29 26.66 20.72
C ASP A 302 -16.09 27.20 21.54
N SER A 303 -16.28 28.28 22.30
CA SER A 303 -15.30 28.88 23.21
C SER A 303 -15.58 28.66 24.70
N GLY A 304 -16.67 27.95 25.04
CA GLY A 304 -17.02 27.59 26.41
C GLY A 304 -16.40 26.26 26.87
N ASN A 305 -16.39 26.03 28.18
CA ASN A 305 -16.20 24.69 28.73
C ASN A 305 -17.34 23.77 28.25
N PRO A 306 -17.06 22.50 27.88
CA PRO A 306 -18.08 21.57 27.43
C PRO A 306 -19.09 21.24 28.52
N THR A 307 -20.30 20.87 28.11
CA THR A 307 -21.34 20.32 28.99
C THR A 307 -21.18 18.81 29.07
N THR A 308 -21.09 18.26 30.28
CA THR A 308 -20.86 16.82 30.50
C THR A 308 -22.15 16.10 30.84
N ILE A 309 -22.44 14.99 30.14
CA ILE A 309 -23.59 14.11 30.42
C ILE A 309 -23.10 12.76 30.96
N THR A 310 -23.58 12.35 32.13
CA THR A 310 -23.24 11.06 32.75
C THR A 310 -24.25 9.94 32.49
N GLY A 311 -25.53 10.30 32.26
CA GLY A 311 -26.63 9.36 31.99
C GLY A 311 -27.00 9.30 30.51
N THR A 312 -28.29 9.40 30.21
CA THR A 312 -28.84 9.33 28.85
C THR A 312 -29.28 10.70 28.37
N LEU A 313 -28.69 11.19 27.28
CA LEU A 313 -29.22 12.33 26.54
C LEU A 313 -30.23 11.83 25.51
N THR A 314 -31.52 12.03 25.78
CA THR A 314 -32.61 11.70 24.84
C THR A 314 -32.91 12.91 23.94
N VAL A 315 -32.99 12.68 22.63
CA VAL A 315 -33.40 13.67 21.62
C VAL A 315 -34.69 13.18 20.96
N ASP A 316 -35.79 13.86 21.23
CA ASP A 316 -37.14 13.50 20.78
C ASP A 316 -37.98 14.76 20.41
N PRO A 317 -37.52 15.61 19.46
CA PRO A 317 -38.13 16.90 19.13
C PRO A 317 -39.42 16.81 18.28
N GLY A 318 -39.93 15.60 18.07
CA GLY A 318 -41.01 15.28 17.15
C GLY A 318 -40.54 15.03 15.70
N PRO A 319 -41.35 14.39 14.84
CA PRO A 319 -40.92 13.93 13.52
C PRO A 319 -40.69 15.01 12.45
N ASP A 320 -41.02 16.25 12.77
CA ASP A 320 -40.79 17.44 11.97
C ASP A 320 -39.79 18.39 12.68
N GLY A 321 -39.17 17.90 13.76
CA GLY A 321 -38.30 18.67 14.63
C GLY A 321 -36.81 18.57 14.27
N THR A 322 -36.07 19.64 14.58
CA THR A 322 -34.64 19.75 14.31
C THR A 322 -33.87 20.11 15.58
N VAL A 323 -32.81 19.34 15.87
CA VAL A 323 -31.92 19.56 17.01
C VAL A 323 -30.48 19.67 16.52
N SER A 324 -29.74 20.64 17.07
CA SER A 324 -28.28 20.72 16.93
C SER A 324 -27.66 20.67 18.32
N LEU A 325 -26.77 19.70 18.55
CA LEU A 325 -25.96 19.58 19.77
C LEU A 325 -24.58 20.16 19.50
N GLN A 326 -24.08 21.00 20.41
CA GLN A 326 -22.77 21.62 20.30
C GLN A 326 -21.99 21.62 21.63
N ASN A 327 -20.70 21.27 21.55
CA ASN A 327 -19.76 21.30 22.68
C ASN A 327 -20.25 20.46 23.91
N ILE A 328 -20.79 19.26 23.63
CA ILE A 328 -21.26 18.30 24.64
C ILE A 328 -20.31 17.09 24.71
N VAL A 329 -19.98 16.65 25.92
CA VAL A 329 -19.12 15.48 26.18
C VAL A 329 -19.90 14.41 26.95
N MET A 330 -20.01 13.23 26.36
CA MET A 330 -20.64 12.05 26.96
C MET A 330 -19.64 11.27 27.81
N GLY A 331 -19.96 11.04 29.08
CA GLY A 331 -19.16 10.27 30.03
C GLY A 331 -19.07 8.76 29.71
N PRO A 332 -18.18 8.00 30.37
CA PRO A 332 -17.77 6.66 29.92
C PRO A 332 -18.85 5.57 29.84
N GLN A 333 -20.02 5.75 30.45
CA GLN A 333 -21.16 4.80 30.43
C GLN A 333 -22.47 5.46 29.96
N SER A 334 -22.38 6.69 29.45
CA SER A 334 -23.51 7.49 29.00
C SER A 334 -23.90 7.18 27.55
N SER A 335 -25.12 7.54 27.12
CA SER A 335 -25.56 7.35 25.74
C SER A 335 -26.46 8.47 25.21
N LEU A 336 -26.34 8.74 23.91
CA LEU A 336 -27.23 9.65 23.17
C LEU A 336 -28.29 8.80 22.46
N GLU A 337 -29.56 8.92 22.85
CA GLU A 337 -30.67 8.22 22.20
C GLU A 337 -31.52 9.20 21.36
N VAL A 338 -31.60 8.94 20.06
CA VAL A 338 -32.42 9.71 19.11
C VAL A 338 -33.71 8.94 18.82
N ARG A 339 -34.87 9.54 19.15
CA ARG A 339 -36.21 8.92 19.06
C ARG A 339 -37.14 9.54 18.01
N SER A 340 -36.86 10.76 17.56
CA SER A 340 -37.57 11.40 16.45
C SER A 340 -36.75 12.51 15.80
N GLY A 341 -37.22 13.01 14.66
CA GLY A 341 -36.64 14.12 13.92
C GLY A 341 -36.90 14.03 12.41
N ASP A 342 -36.70 15.13 11.70
CA ASP A 342 -36.84 15.22 10.24
C ASP A 342 -35.60 14.72 9.47
N GLU A 343 -35.63 14.82 8.13
CA GLU A 343 -34.50 14.42 7.26
C GLU A 343 -33.29 15.39 7.31
N HIS A 344 -33.34 16.46 8.10
CA HIS A 344 -32.25 17.43 8.31
C HIS A 344 -31.82 17.54 9.79
N SER A 345 -32.36 16.67 10.65
CA SER A 345 -32.23 16.72 12.10
C SER A 345 -30.86 16.24 12.63
N VAL A 346 -30.76 16.18 13.96
CA VAL A 346 -29.61 15.81 14.80
C VAL A 346 -28.23 16.14 14.20
N LYS A 347 -27.90 17.43 14.21
CA LYS A 347 -26.54 17.92 13.92
C LYS A 347 -25.67 17.81 15.17
N LEU A 348 -24.50 17.21 15.04
CA LEU A 348 -23.53 17.04 16.13
C LEU A 348 -22.27 17.84 15.80
N MET A 349 -21.98 18.91 16.55
CA MET A 349 -20.80 19.78 16.40
C MET A 349 -19.95 19.74 17.68
N GLN A 350 -18.63 19.60 17.58
CA GLN A 350 -17.72 19.49 18.74
C GLN A 350 -18.21 18.52 19.84
N THR A 351 -18.92 17.46 19.47
CA THR A 351 -19.66 16.62 20.40
C THR A 351 -19.03 15.22 20.48
N VAL A 352 -18.68 14.79 21.70
CA VAL A 352 -18.07 13.48 21.95
C VAL A 352 -19.13 12.53 22.48
N VAL A 353 -19.42 11.44 21.78
CA VAL A 353 -20.49 10.46 22.08
C VAL A 353 -19.89 9.05 22.24
N LYS A 354 -20.22 8.36 23.34
CA LYS A 354 -19.74 6.99 23.59
C LYS A 354 -20.61 5.93 22.93
N GLN A 355 -21.92 5.98 23.15
CA GLN A 355 -22.89 5.20 22.39
C GLN A 355 -23.99 6.12 21.86
N LEU A 356 -24.09 6.25 20.54
CA LEU A 356 -25.27 6.76 19.86
C LEU A 356 -26.25 5.60 19.64
N ARG A 357 -27.52 5.78 19.96
CA ARG A 357 -28.62 4.87 19.61
C ARG A 357 -29.66 5.62 18.78
N VAL A 358 -29.97 5.10 17.60
CA VAL A 358 -30.99 5.66 16.70
C VAL A 358 -32.22 4.76 16.76
N ASN A 359 -33.18 5.13 17.60
CA ASN A 359 -34.34 4.35 18.02
C ASN A 359 -35.64 5.06 17.61
N ALA A 360 -35.70 5.53 16.36
CA ALA A 360 -36.78 6.38 15.86
C ALA A 360 -38.02 5.58 15.40
N VAL A 361 -38.39 4.53 16.15
CA VAL A 361 -39.51 3.62 15.82
C VAL A 361 -40.87 4.30 15.75
N ASN A 362 -41.07 5.35 16.56
CA ASN A 362 -42.32 6.13 16.59
C ASN A 362 -42.35 7.28 15.56
N ASN A 363 -41.31 7.48 14.74
CA ASN A 363 -41.16 8.61 13.81
C ASN A 363 -42.09 8.53 12.57
N GLY A 364 -43.20 7.79 12.65
CA GLY A 364 -44.17 7.61 11.55
C GLY A 364 -43.62 6.89 10.31
N GLY A 365 -42.45 6.26 10.38
CA GLY A 365 -41.75 5.72 9.21
C GLY A 365 -41.05 6.79 8.35
N ARG A 366 -40.76 7.97 8.91
CA ARG A 366 -39.86 8.97 8.33
C ARG A 366 -38.42 8.73 8.76
N ASN A 367 -37.47 9.10 7.91
CA ASN A 367 -36.06 9.04 8.24
C ASN A 367 -35.71 10.11 9.27
N VAL A 368 -34.89 9.73 10.25
CA VAL A 368 -34.15 10.69 11.08
C VAL A 368 -32.73 10.78 10.54
N ARG A 369 -32.19 11.99 10.43
CA ARG A 369 -30.79 12.20 10.03
C ARG A 369 -29.91 12.45 11.25
N ILE A 370 -28.68 11.96 11.22
CA ILE A 370 -27.62 12.29 12.17
C ILE A 370 -26.43 12.79 11.35
N GLU A 371 -26.08 14.06 11.52
CA GLU A 371 -25.03 14.75 10.78
C GLU A 371 -23.84 15.05 11.70
N THR A 372 -22.73 14.32 11.53
CA THR A 372 -21.47 14.60 12.22
C THR A 372 -20.71 15.72 11.51
N ARG A 373 -20.41 16.78 12.25
CA ARG A 373 -19.70 18.00 11.82
C ARG A 373 -18.36 18.14 12.55
N ASN A 374 -17.67 19.26 12.33
CA ASN A 374 -16.31 19.47 12.85
C ASN A 374 -16.21 19.23 14.37
N GLY A 375 -15.13 18.54 14.77
CA GLY A 375 -14.81 18.22 16.17
C GLY A 375 -15.70 17.16 16.83
N THR A 376 -16.60 16.50 16.10
CA THR A 376 -17.49 15.47 16.65
C THR A 376 -16.90 14.08 16.53
N GLU A 377 -16.91 13.32 17.62
CA GLU A 377 -16.44 11.94 17.67
C GLU A 377 -17.51 11.04 18.29
N VAL A 378 -18.08 10.12 17.49
CA VAL A 378 -18.99 9.08 17.97
C VAL A 378 -18.24 7.74 18.00
N GLU A 379 -18.07 7.12 19.17
CA GLU A 379 -17.27 5.89 19.31
C GLU A 379 -18.02 4.65 18.80
N THR A 380 -19.31 4.53 19.12
CA THR A 380 -20.20 3.47 18.61
C THR A 380 -21.58 4.03 18.25
N THR A 381 -22.19 3.49 17.19
CA THR A 381 -23.55 3.85 16.74
C THR A 381 -24.39 2.58 16.56
N GLU A 382 -25.46 2.43 17.32
CA GLU A 382 -26.47 1.39 17.10
C GLU A 382 -27.70 1.99 16.40
N VAL A 383 -28.11 1.40 15.29
CA VAL A 383 -29.28 1.79 14.50
C VAL A 383 -30.36 0.73 14.65
N GLN A 384 -31.49 1.13 15.25
CA GLN A 384 -32.65 0.29 15.57
C GLN A 384 -33.89 0.67 14.74
N SER A 385 -33.83 1.78 14.00
CA SER A 385 -34.85 2.25 13.06
C SER A 385 -34.26 2.50 11.65
N GLN A 386 -35.06 3.02 10.73
CA GLN A 386 -34.49 3.65 9.51
C GLN A 386 -33.78 4.96 9.88
N ALA A 387 -32.70 5.30 9.18
CA ALA A 387 -31.87 6.47 9.48
C ALA A 387 -31.01 6.91 8.28
N VAL A 388 -30.62 8.20 8.27
CA VAL A 388 -29.54 8.73 7.43
C VAL A 388 -28.35 9.08 8.33
N LEU A 389 -27.22 8.41 8.15
CA LEU A 389 -25.97 8.75 8.83
C LEU A 389 -25.03 9.48 7.86
N GLU A 390 -24.56 10.67 8.25
CA GLU A 390 -23.70 11.50 7.40
C GLU A 390 -22.47 12.01 8.15
N SER A 391 -21.28 11.81 7.56
CA SER A 391 -20.10 12.62 7.88
C SER A 391 -20.02 13.78 6.88
N SER A 392 -20.02 14.99 7.41
CA SER A 392 -20.03 16.25 6.64
C SER A 392 -18.70 17.01 6.70
N SER A 393 -17.68 16.45 7.36
CA SER A 393 -16.41 17.15 7.61
C SER A 393 -15.27 16.19 7.93
N LEU A 394 -14.04 16.55 7.59
CA LEU A 394 -12.84 15.71 7.77
C LEU A 394 -12.55 15.36 9.24
N THR A 395 -13.09 16.12 10.20
CA THR A 395 -12.90 15.86 11.64
C THR A 395 -14.13 15.25 12.32
N GLY A 396 -15.31 15.28 11.69
CA GLY A 396 -16.54 14.67 12.19
C GLY A 396 -16.62 13.19 11.87
N LYS A 397 -16.56 12.33 12.89
CA LYS A 397 -16.41 10.87 12.74
C LYS A 397 -17.55 10.08 13.36
N LEU A 398 -17.98 9.06 12.61
CA LEU A 398 -18.77 7.93 13.10
C LEU A 398 -17.84 6.71 13.24
N GLY A 399 -17.76 6.16 14.45
CA GLY A 399 -17.04 4.93 14.80
C GLY A 399 -17.82 3.68 14.37
N MET A 400 -17.75 2.59 15.12
CA MET A 400 -18.38 1.33 14.68
C MET A 400 -19.91 1.48 14.57
N ILE A 401 -20.47 1.22 13.38
CA ILE A 401 -21.91 1.29 13.13
C ILE A 401 -22.50 -0.12 13.18
N LYS A 402 -23.62 -0.29 13.86
CA LYS A 402 -24.37 -1.55 13.90
C LYS A 402 -25.84 -1.31 13.56
N LEU A 403 -26.27 -1.82 12.40
CA LEU A 403 -27.69 -1.95 12.07
C LEU A 403 -28.21 -3.22 12.74
N SER A 404 -28.87 -3.08 13.90
CA SER A 404 -29.24 -4.19 14.76
C SER A 404 -30.59 -4.80 14.37
N SER A 405 -30.92 -5.98 14.89
CA SER A 405 -32.10 -6.76 14.48
C SER A 405 -33.45 -6.06 14.70
N ALA A 406 -33.50 -4.98 15.49
CA ALA A 406 -34.66 -4.10 15.60
C ALA A 406 -34.98 -3.37 14.27
N ALA A 407 -33.96 -3.06 13.47
CA ALA A 407 -34.08 -2.41 12.17
C ALA A 407 -34.44 -3.39 11.01
N ALA A 408 -35.09 -4.51 11.32
CA ALA A 408 -35.52 -5.48 10.31
C ALA A 408 -36.46 -4.83 9.28
N GLY A 409 -36.20 -5.04 7.98
CA GLY A 409 -36.95 -4.41 6.89
C GLY A 409 -36.79 -2.89 6.79
N LYS A 410 -35.74 -2.28 7.38
CA LYS A 410 -35.47 -0.84 7.34
C LYS A 410 -34.29 -0.47 6.45
N THR A 411 -34.25 0.78 6.02
CA THR A 411 -33.16 1.36 5.24
C THR A 411 -32.22 2.18 6.12
N LEU A 412 -30.91 1.95 5.99
CA LEU A 412 -29.84 2.81 6.50
C LEU A 412 -29.16 3.49 5.31
N THR A 413 -29.33 4.81 5.19
CA THR A 413 -28.61 5.60 4.18
C THR A 413 -27.30 6.13 4.77
N LEU A 414 -26.19 5.96 4.04
CA LEU A 414 -24.86 6.43 4.41
C LEU A 414 -24.41 7.55 3.46
N ARG A 415 -23.78 8.60 3.99
CA ARG A 415 -23.23 9.74 3.22
C ARG A 415 -21.90 10.24 3.78
N GLY A 416 -21.02 10.69 2.88
CA GLY A 416 -19.68 11.17 3.22
C GLY A 416 -18.72 10.06 3.67
N ASN A 417 -17.66 10.42 4.41
CA ASN A 417 -16.61 9.46 4.76
C ASN A 417 -16.94 8.61 5.99
N ILE A 418 -17.22 7.34 5.78
CA ILE A 418 -17.57 6.31 6.77
C ILE A 418 -16.39 5.32 6.85
N ASP A 419 -15.27 5.78 7.43
CA ASP A 419 -14.00 5.03 7.49
C ASP A 419 -13.96 3.92 8.58
N THR A 420 -15.06 3.18 8.70
CA THR A 420 -15.38 2.29 9.82
C THR A 420 -16.08 1.01 9.34
N GLU A 421 -16.23 0.03 10.24
CA GLU A 421 -17.08 -1.14 10.00
C GLU A 421 -18.56 -0.80 10.21
N VAL A 422 -19.40 -1.24 9.28
CA VAL A 422 -20.87 -1.24 9.40
C VAL A 422 -21.35 -2.69 9.48
N SER A 423 -21.71 -3.13 10.68
CA SER A 423 -22.27 -4.45 10.96
C SER A 423 -23.75 -4.48 10.63
N VAL A 424 -24.18 -5.40 9.76
CA VAL A 424 -25.57 -5.58 9.35
C VAL A 424 -26.12 -6.90 9.89
N ASP A 425 -26.77 -6.79 11.05
CA ASP A 425 -27.44 -7.89 11.76
C ASP A 425 -28.97 -7.89 11.50
N ALA A 426 -29.48 -6.95 10.69
CA ALA A 426 -30.90 -6.67 10.47
C ALA A 426 -31.49 -7.41 9.26
N PRO A 427 -32.39 -8.41 9.44
CA PRO A 427 -32.95 -9.17 8.32
C PRO A 427 -33.89 -8.34 7.44
N GLY A 428 -33.76 -8.49 6.12
CA GLY A 428 -34.53 -7.76 5.11
C GLY A 428 -34.18 -6.28 4.99
N SER A 429 -33.08 -5.81 5.61
CA SER A 429 -32.68 -4.41 5.59
C SER A 429 -32.05 -3.97 4.26
N SER A 430 -31.98 -2.66 4.04
CA SER A 430 -31.25 -2.03 2.93
C SER A 430 -30.17 -1.10 3.46
N VAL A 431 -28.98 -1.12 2.86
CA VAL A 431 -27.88 -0.18 3.11
C VAL A 431 -27.62 0.60 1.83
N GLU A 432 -27.91 1.89 1.84
CA GLU A 432 -27.85 2.75 0.67
C GLU A 432 -26.69 3.75 0.80
N LEU A 433 -25.69 3.62 -0.06
CA LEU A 433 -24.64 4.62 -0.19
C LEU A 433 -25.16 5.72 -1.12
N ALA A 434 -25.66 6.81 -0.54
CA ALA A 434 -26.14 7.96 -1.31
C ALA A 434 -24.97 8.89 -1.67
N PRO A 435 -25.03 9.65 -2.78
CA PRO A 435 -24.08 10.73 -3.03
C PRO A 435 -24.13 11.78 -1.90
N PRO A 436 -23.07 12.62 -1.76
CA PRO A 436 -23.00 13.63 -0.70
C PRO A 436 -24.17 14.62 -0.77
N SER A 437 -24.60 15.14 0.39
CA SER A 437 -25.59 16.22 0.40
C SER A 437 -25.06 17.50 -0.26
N ALA A 438 -25.95 18.36 -0.76
CA ALA A 438 -25.55 19.61 -1.40
C ALA A 438 -24.80 20.51 -0.40
N GLY A 439 -23.51 20.77 -0.67
CA GLY A 439 -22.60 21.49 0.24
C GLY A 439 -21.70 20.60 1.10
N ASN A 440 -21.83 19.27 1.05
CA ASN A 440 -20.87 18.33 1.64
C ASN A 440 -19.74 18.03 0.62
N PRO A 441 -18.48 18.42 0.86
CA PRO A 441 -17.37 18.18 -0.07
C PRO A 441 -16.85 16.74 -0.03
N LEU A 442 -17.22 15.94 0.97
CA LEU A 442 -16.73 14.57 1.12
C LEU A 442 -17.51 13.61 0.25
N LYS A 443 -16.83 12.93 -0.68
CA LYS A 443 -17.39 11.77 -1.38
C LYS A 443 -17.88 10.72 -0.39
N THR A 444 -18.98 10.05 -0.72
CA THR A 444 -19.47 8.93 0.10
C THR A 444 -18.56 7.72 -0.09
N LEU A 445 -17.80 7.42 0.95
CA LEU A 445 -16.83 6.33 1.02
C LEU A 445 -17.19 5.47 2.23
N VAL A 446 -17.27 4.15 2.06
CA VAL A 446 -17.49 3.21 3.16
C VAL A 446 -16.34 2.21 3.21
N LYS A 447 -15.79 1.96 4.40
CA LYS A 447 -14.68 1.02 4.59
C LYS A 447 -15.16 -0.43 4.43
N VAL A 448 -16.01 -0.92 5.34
CA VAL A 448 -16.47 -2.32 5.35
C VAL A 448 -17.95 -2.41 5.68
N LEU A 449 -18.71 -3.17 4.88
CA LEU A 449 -20.03 -3.69 5.26
C LEU A 449 -19.91 -5.17 5.66
N SER A 450 -20.14 -5.49 6.94
CA SER A 450 -20.10 -6.84 7.49
C SER A 450 -21.51 -7.42 7.59
N ILE A 451 -21.89 -8.27 6.63
CA ILE A 451 -23.25 -8.77 6.44
C ILE A 451 -23.45 -10.12 7.15
N ARG A 452 -24.36 -10.13 8.14
CA ARG A 452 -24.71 -11.32 8.94
C ARG A 452 -26.16 -11.76 8.80
N ALA A 453 -26.98 -10.99 8.09
CA ALA A 453 -28.39 -11.28 7.82
C ALA A 453 -28.76 -10.92 6.37
N ASN A 454 -29.88 -11.46 5.87
CA ASN A 454 -30.42 -11.12 4.54
C ASN A 454 -30.54 -9.61 4.36
N SER A 455 -29.88 -9.04 3.36
CA SER A 455 -29.73 -7.59 3.20
C SER A 455 -29.67 -7.18 1.73
N THR A 456 -29.94 -5.92 1.44
CA THR A 456 -29.66 -5.29 0.14
C THR A 456 -28.67 -4.14 0.29
N ILE A 457 -27.80 -3.96 -0.68
CA ILE A 457 -26.77 -2.91 -0.72
C ILE A 457 -26.95 -2.16 -2.03
N VAL A 458 -27.15 -0.85 -1.95
CA VAL A 458 -27.30 0.03 -3.12
C VAL A 458 -26.13 1.02 -3.14
N ALA A 459 -25.19 0.81 -4.06
CA ALA A 459 -24.06 1.70 -4.28
C ALA A 459 -24.49 2.82 -5.24
N GLY A 460 -24.71 4.04 -4.73
CA GLY A 460 -25.12 5.19 -5.53
C GLY A 460 -24.03 5.69 -6.48
N THR A 461 -24.44 6.41 -7.54
CA THR A 461 -23.50 7.01 -8.48
C THR A 461 -22.52 7.95 -7.75
N GLY A 462 -21.22 7.78 -8.00
CA GLY A 462 -20.16 8.58 -7.37
C GLY A 462 -19.79 8.17 -5.93
N THR A 463 -20.37 7.10 -5.39
CA THR A 463 -19.95 6.52 -4.10
C THR A 463 -18.94 5.39 -4.30
N SER A 464 -18.25 4.98 -3.23
CA SER A 464 -17.39 3.78 -3.27
C SER A 464 -17.43 3.00 -1.94
N LEU A 465 -17.43 1.68 -2.06
CA LEU A 465 -17.40 0.73 -0.95
C LEU A 465 -16.14 -0.12 -1.05
N SER A 466 -15.30 -0.10 -0.01
CA SER A 466 -13.99 -0.75 -0.06
C SER A 466 -14.11 -2.27 0.13
N SER A 467 -15.01 -2.77 0.97
CA SER A 467 -15.31 -4.20 1.07
C SER A 467 -16.75 -4.51 1.52
N VAL A 468 -17.37 -5.50 0.88
CA VAL A 468 -18.46 -6.30 1.46
C VAL A 468 -17.86 -7.59 2.03
N GLN A 469 -18.21 -7.95 3.26
CA GLN A 469 -17.82 -9.21 3.89
C GLN A 469 -19.09 -9.94 4.34
N VAL A 470 -19.33 -11.15 3.84
CA VAL A 470 -20.52 -11.96 4.18
C VAL A 470 -20.09 -13.12 5.07
N SER A 471 -20.53 -13.07 6.33
CA SER A 471 -20.20 -14.09 7.34
C SER A 471 -21.45 -14.85 7.85
N GLY A 472 -22.65 -14.46 7.41
CA GLY A 472 -23.92 -15.10 7.79
C GLY A 472 -24.20 -16.38 7.01
N THR A 473 -24.79 -17.39 7.66
CA THR A 473 -25.29 -18.60 6.96
C THR A 473 -26.64 -18.33 6.30
N ASN A 474 -26.96 -19.08 5.23
CA ASN A 474 -28.20 -18.98 4.45
C ASN A 474 -28.54 -17.54 4.00
N THR A 475 -27.53 -16.70 3.85
CA THR A 475 -27.68 -15.25 3.74
C THR A 475 -27.80 -14.82 2.28
N THR A 476 -28.88 -14.13 1.96
CA THR A 476 -29.08 -13.49 0.66
C THR A 476 -28.60 -12.04 0.73
N VAL A 477 -27.61 -11.67 -0.10
CA VAL A 477 -27.10 -10.30 -0.22
C VAL A 477 -27.39 -9.76 -1.60
N GLY A 478 -28.25 -8.74 -1.68
CA GLY A 478 -28.41 -7.94 -2.89
C GLY A 478 -27.31 -6.90 -3.01
N ILE A 479 -26.74 -6.71 -4.20
CA ILE A 479 -25.77 -5.66 -4.51
C ILE A 479 -26.18 -5.01 -5.83
N SER A 480 -26.45 -3.70 -5.86
CA SER A 480 -26.90 -2.98 -7.06
C SER A 480 -26.42 -1.53 -7.09
N GLY A 481 -26.63 -0.84 -8.22
CA GLY A 481 -26.30 0.58 -8.39
C GLY A 481 -24.91 0.85 -8.93
N GLN A 482 -24.71 2.08 -9.41
CA GLN A 482 -23.56 2.53 -10.23
C GLN A 482 -22.34 2.98 -9.41
N GLY A 483 -22.31 2.74 -8.10
CA GLY A 483 -21.16 3.00 -7.24
C GLY A 483 -20.14 1.85 -7.28
N ALA A 484 -18.87 2.17 -7.04
CA ALA A 484 -17.80 1.16 -7.06
C ALA A 484 -17.83 0.27 -5.81
N VAL A 485 -17.68 -1.05 -6.00
CA VAL A 485 -17.50 -2.03 -4.91
C VAL A 485 -16.15 -2.72 -5.13
N ASN A 486 -15.14 -2.35 -4.33
CA ASN A 486 -13.76 -2.76 -4.60
C ASN A 486 -13.53 -4.25 -4.29
N SER A 487 -14.15 -4.80 -3.24
CA SER A 487 -14.14 -6.24 -2.95
C SER A 487 -15.46 -6.77 -2.43
N VAL A 488 -15.81 -8.00 -2.82
CA VAL A 488 -16.85 -8.82 -2.19
C VAL A 488 -16.21 -10.13 -1.71
N THR A 489 -16.25 -10.37 -0.40
CA THR A 489 -15.79 -11.61 0.24
C THR A 489 -16.95 -12.36 0.86
N VAL A 490 -17.01 -13.68 0.64
CA VAL A 490 -17.93 -14.60 1.34
C VAL A 490 -17.09 -15.62 2.10
N ASP A 491 -17.17 -15.56 3.42
CA ASP A 491 -16.35 -16.38 4.32
C ASP A 491 -16.70 -17.87 4.19
N SER A 492 -15.74 -18.76 4.46
CA SER A 492 -15.97 -20.21 4.45
C SER A 492 -17.12 -20.67 5.37
N ALA A 493 -17.40 -19.90 6.44
CA ALA A 493 -18.52 -20.13 7.36
C ALA A 493 -19.90 -19.77 6.77
N ALA A 494 -19.97 -18.88 5.78
CA ALA A 494 -21.20 -18.34 5.19
C ALA A 494 -21.85 -19.30 4.19
N THR A 495 -22.11 -20.53 4.65
CA THR A 495 -22.71 -21.61 3.84
C THR A 495 -24.15 -21.28 3.45
N GLY A 496 -24.54 -21.62 2.22
CA GLY A 496 -25.87 -21.32 1.67
C GLY A 496 -26.07 -19.85 1.27
N THR A 497 -24.98 -19.11 1.02
CA THR A 497 -25.05 -17.70 0.61
C THR A 497 -25.58 -17.56 -0.83
N VAL A 498 -26.44 -16.55 -1.04
CA VAL A 498 -26.97 -16.17 -2.34
C VAL A 498 -26.60 -14.72 -2.63
N LEU A 499 -25.84 -14.47 -3.69
CA LEU A 499 -25.55 -13.11 -4.16
C LEU A 499 -26.56 -12.73 -5.27
N ASN A 500 -27.33 -11.68 -5.02
CA ASN A 500 -28.28 -11.13 -5.98
C ASN A 500 -27.70 -9.84 -6.58
N ILE A 501 -26.95 -9.99 -7.68
CA ILE A 501 -26.24 -8.91 -8.35
C ILE A 501 -27.22 -8.17 -9.26
N GLY A 502 -27.68 -7.00 -8.84
CA GLY A 502 -28.61 -6.15 -9.60
C GLY A 502 -27.90 -5.23 -10.61
N ALA A 503 -28.70 -4.64 -11.50
CA ALA A 503 -28.21 -3.79 -12.57
C ALA A 503 -27.28 -2.65 -12.08
N GLY A 504 -26.22 -2.42 -12.84
CA GLY A 504 -25.21 -1.39 -12.57
C GLY A 504 -24.10 -1.78 -11.58
N ALA A 505 -24.23 -2.88 -10.83
CA ALA A 505 -23.26 -3.27 -9.82
C ALA A 505 -21.84 -3.46 -10.39
N ALA A 506 -20.88 -2.67 -9.90
CA ALA A 506 -19.49 -2.67 -10.35
C ALA A 506 -18.56 -3.26 -9.28
N ILE A 507 -18.43 -4.60 -9.28
CA ILE A 507 -17.57 -5.35 -8.35
C ILE A 507 -16.18 -5.56 -8.97
N GLN A 508 -15.12 -5.06 -8.33
CA GLN A 508 -13.75 -5.11 -8.87
C GLN A 508 -12.97 -6.37 -8.48
N SER A 509 -13.25 -6.97 -7.32
CA SER A 509 -12.64 -8.23 -6.88
C SER A 509 -13.63 -9.11 -6.12
N LEU A 510 -13.48 -10.43 -6.28
CA LEU A 510 -14.41 -11.45 -5.77
C LEU A 510 -13.64 -12.59 -5.11
N ARG A 511 -13.96 -12.88 -3.85
CA ARG A 511 -13.36 -13.98 -3.07
C ARG A 511 -14.46 -14.76 -2.34
N LEU A 512 -14.79 -15.93 -2.85
CA LEU A 512 -15.83 -16.80 -2.30
C LEU A 512 -15.14 -18.04 -1.75
N ASP A 513 -15.04 -18.17 -0.42
CA ASP A 513 -14.42 -19.32 0.24
C ASP A 513 -15.46 -20.38 0.69
N SER A 514 -16.74 -20.13 0.43
CA SER A 514 -17.88 -21.04 0.62
C SER A 514 -18.67 -21.17 -0.69
N PRO A 515 -19.45 -22.26 -0.92
CA PRO A 515 -20.33 -22.37 -2.08
C PRO A 515 -21.41 -21.28 -2.12
N VAL A 516 -21.55 -20.62 -3.28
CA VAL A 516 -22.45 -19.47 -3.49
C VAL A 516 -23.32 -19.66 -4.73
N VAL A 517 -24.60 -19.31 -4.61
CA VAL A 517 -25.50 -19.13 -5.77
C VAL A 517 -25.49 -17.65 -6.18
N VAL A 518 -25.33 -17.37 -7.48
CA VAL A 518 -25.35 -16.01 -8.05
C VAL A 518 -26.55 -15.86 -8.98
N LYS A 519 -27.34 -14.81 -8.78
CA LYS A 519 -28.51 -14.46 -9.58
C LYS A 519 -28.69 -12.94 -9.72
N GLY A 520 -29.68 -12.51 -10.48
CA GLY A 520 -29.99 -11.10 -10.69
C GLY A 520 -29.84 -10.68 -12.16
N ASP A 521 -29.25 -9.51 -12.39
CA ASP A 521 -29.09 -8.89 -13.71
C ASP A 521 -27.98 -9.56 -14.53
N ALA A 522 -28.32 -10.05 -15.72
CA ALA A 522 -27.39 -10.81 -16.55
C ALA A 522 -26.17 -9.99 -16.99
N GLU A 523 -26.33 -8.69 -17.24
CA GLU A 523 -25.23 -7.81 -17.61
C GLU A 523 -24.24 -7.53 -16.47
N ALA A 524 -24.74 -7.33 -15.25
CA ALA A 524 -23.90 -7.13 -14.07
C ALA A 524 -23.20 -8.43 -13.65
N ILE A 525 -23.89 -9.58 -13.69
CA ILE A 525 -23.29 -10.89 -13.38
C ILE A 525 -22.18 -11.24 -14.37
N ALA A 526 -22.37 -10.98 -15.68
CA ALA A 526 -21.38 -11.24 -16.73
C ALA A 526 -20.12 -10.37 -16.64
N LYS A 527 -20.11 -9.33 -15.78
CA LYS A 527 -18.99 -8.43 -15.53
C LYS A 527 -18.24 -8.76 -14.22
N LEU A 528 -18.63 -9.84 -13.52
CA LEU A 528 -17.94 -10.27 -12.29
C LEU A 528 -16.51 -10.74 -12.57
N PRO A 529 -15.53 -10.36 -11.72
CA PRO A 529 -14.15 -10.82 -11.83
C PRO A 529 -14.04 -12.29 -11.36
N ALA A 530 -13.00 -12.99 -11.84
CA ALA A 530 -12.76 -14.39 -11.49
C ALA A 530 -12.71 -14.61 -9.96
N ASN A 531 -13.33 -15.69 -9.48
CA ASN A 531 -13.30 -16.03 -8.06
C ASN A 531 -11.87 -16.40 -7.61
N SER A 532 -11.36 -15.69 -6.61
CA SER A 532 -10.06 -15.94 -5.99
C SER A 532 -10.10 -16.82 -4.72
N GLY A 533 -11.30 -17.25 -4.29
CA GLY A 533 -11.51 -18.10 -3.11
C GLY A 533 -11.72 -19.59 -3.43
N SER A 534 -11.80 -20.42 -2.39
CA SER A 534 -11.92 -21.89 -2.51
C SER A 534 -13.34 -22.43 -2.76
N GLY A 535 -14.35 -21.57 -2.70
CA GLY A 535 -15.76 -21.91 -2.86
C GLY A 535 -16.20 -22.06 -4.32
N THR A 536 -17.21 -22.88 -4.56
CA THR A 536 -17.82 -23.06 -5.88
C THR A 536 -18.86 -21.99 -6.17
N VAL A 537 -18.98 -21.59 -7.44
CA VAL A 537 -20.00 -20.64 -7.91
C VAL A 537 -21.03 -21.39 -8.76
N ALA A 538 -22.31 -21.17 -8.46
CA ALA A 538 -23.42 -21.64 -9.27
C ALA A 538 -24.24 -20.45 -9.76
N ILE A 539 -24.28 -20.21 -11.07
CA ILE A 539 -25.23 -19.26 -11.65
C ILE A 539 -26.63 -19.90 -11.65
N ASP A 540 -27.61 -19.15 -11.17
CA ASP A 540 -29.03 -19.52 -11.11
C ASP A 540 -29.58 -19.83 -12.52
N ASP A 541 -30.27 -20.96 -12.65
CA ASP A 541 -30.70 -21.51 -13.93
C ASP A 541 -31.68 -20.60 -14.70
N GLU A 542 -32.36 -19.65 -14.03
CA GLU A 542 -33.20 -18.65 -14.71
C GLU A 542 -32.40 -17.66 -15.58
N VAL A 543 -31.16 -17.34 -15.22
CA VAL A 543 -30.35 -16.29 -15.90
C VAL A 543 -29.06 -16.82 -16.53
N LYS A 544 -28.67 -18.04 -16.22
CA LYS A 544 -27.43 -18.74 -16.64
C LYS A 544 -27.17 -18.77 -18.15
N ALA A 545 -28.22 -18.87 -18.95
CA ALA A 545 -28.11 -18.83 -20.42
C ALA A 545 -27.73 -17.42 -20.90
N ASP A 546 -28.42 -16.40 -20.39
CA ASP A 546 -28.23 -15.00 -20.79
C ASP A 546 -26.90 -14.44 -20.27
N VAL A 547 -26.54 -14.73 -19.01
CA VAL A 547 -25.22 -14.42 -18.43
C VAL A 547 -24.09 -14.95 -19.32
N LYS A 548 -24.20 -16.21 -19.76
CA LYS A 548 -23.20 -16.82 -20.64
C LYS A 548 -23.18 -16.14 -22.02
N ALA A 549 -24.32 -15.81 -22.60
CA ALA A 549 -24.40 -15.11 -23.89
C ALA A 549 -23.81 -13.70 -23.83
N VAL A 550 -24.08 -12.93 -22.77
CA VAL A 550 -23.51 -11.59 -22.56
C VAL A 550 -22.00 -11.68 -22.33
N ALA A 551 -21.52 -12.63 -21.53
CA ALA A 551 -20.09 -12.82 -21.29
C ALA A 551 -19.33 -13.18 -22.59
N ILE A 552 -19.88 -14.09 -23.41
CA ILE A 552 -19.34 -14.42 -24.74
C ILE A 552 -19.24 -13.17 -25.61
N LYS A 553 -20.33 -12.40 -25.73
CA LYS A 553 -20.38 -11.17 -26.54
C LYS A 553 -19.34 -10.14 -26.06
N ALA A 554 -19.24 -9.91 -24.75
CA ALA A 554 -18.29 -8.96 -24.19
C ALA A 554 -16.83 -9.36 -24.46
N ILE A 555 -16.51 -10.66 -24.36
CA ILE A 555 -15.19 -11.20 -24.72
C ILE A 555 -14.91 -11.02 -26.22
N GLU A 556 -15.87 -11.34 -27.10
CA GLU A 556 -15.67 -11.17 -28.54
C GLU A 556 -15.45 -9.70 -28.93
N GLU A 557 -16.19 -8.76 -28.32
CA GLU A 557 -16.01 -7.31 -28.48
C GLU A 557 -14.66 -6.82 -27.92
N ALA A 558 -14.23 -7.33 -26.76
CA ALA A 558 -12.92 -7.01 -26.18
C ALA A 558 -11.75 -7.54 -27.04
N ILE A 559 -11.91 -8.71 -27.66
CA ILE A 559 -10.92 -9.28 -28.58
C ILE A 559 -10.88 -8.49 -29.90
N GLU A 560 -12.01 -8.03 -30.43
CA GLU A 560 -12.04 -7.14 -31.59
C GLU A 560 -11.36 -5.79 -31.30
N ALA A 561 -11.56 -5.24 -30.09
CA ALA A 561 -10.98 -3.96 -29.66
C ALA A 561 -9.44 -3.95 -29.60
N ILE A 562 -8.76 -5.11 -29.57
CA ILE A 562 -7.29 -5.24 -29.67
C ILE A 562 -6.78 -4.69 -31.02
N GLY A 563 -7.50 -4.98 -32.10
CA GLY A 563 -7.15 -4.57 -33.45
C GLY A 563 -5.89 -5.23 -34.04
N GLU A 564 -5.35 -4.62 -35.08
CA GLU A 564 -4.15 -5.10 -35.80
C GLU A 564 -2.86 -4.58 -35.13
N ILE A 565 -2.05 -5.48 -34.58
CA ILE A 565 -0.79 -5.10 -33.91
C ILE A 565 0.30 -4.84 -34.96
N LYS A 566 0.88 -3.63 -34.93
CA LYS A 566 1.93 -3.16 -35.90
C LYS A 566 3.26 -2.80 -35.25
N GLN A 567 3.26 -2.66 -33.93
CA GLN A 567 4.38 -2.31 -33.07
C GLN A 567 3.98 -2.62 -31.63
N TYR A 568 4.94 -2.61 -30.71
CA TYR A 568 4.63 -2.66 -29.27
C TYR A 568 3.90 -1.39 -28.84
N ALA A 569 2.83 -1.54 -28.05
CA ALA A 569 2.07 -0.44 -27.47
C ALA A 569 1.38 -0.87 -26.16
N VAL A 570 1.58 -0.11 -25.08
CA VAL A 570 1.06 -0.44 -23.74
C VAL A 570 -0.47 -0.55 -23.72
N GLU A 571 -1.18 0.30 -24.47
CA GLU A 571 -2.65 0.23 -24.56
C GLU A 571 -3.14 -1.03 -25.30
N THR A 572 -2.37 -1.57 -26.25
CA THR A 572 -2.67 -2.85 -26.89
C THR A 572 -2.40 -4.02 -25.93
N GLU A 573 -1.31 -3.97 -25.17
CA GLU A 573 -1.02 -4.96 -24.13
C GLU A 573 -2.10 -4.98 -23.03
N LYS A 574 -2.54 -3.79 -22.57
CA LYS A 574 -3.66 -3.64 -21.64
C LYS A 574 -4.94 -4.31 -22.15
N LYS A 575 -5.35 -4.04 -23.40
CA LYS A 575 -6.53 -4.68 -24.02
C LYS A 575 -6.41 -6.20 -24.12
N ILE A 576 -5.22 -6.71 -24.44
CA ILE A 576 -4.93 -8.16 -24.46
C ILE A 576 -5.13 -8.75 -23.05
N ASN A 577 -4.66 -8.05 -22.01
CA ASN A 577 -4.80 -8.49 -20.62
C ASN A 577 -6.26 -8.39 -20.12
N GLU A 578 -7.00 -7.34 -20.49
CA GLU A 578 -8.42 -7.18 -20.18
C GLU A 578 -9.27 -8.29 -20.81
N ALA A 579 -9.09 -8.56 -22.11
CA ALA A 579 -9.77 -9.65 -22.80
C ALA A 579 -9.39 -11.04 -22.25
N ALA A 580 -8.13 -11.22 -21.83
CA ALA A 580 -7.68 -12.46 -21.18
C ALA A 580 -8.30 -12.65 -19.79
N ALA A 581 -8.42 -11.59 -18.99
CA ALA A 581 -9.04 -11.63 -17.66
C ALA A 581 -10.55 -11.93 -17.74
N GLN A 582 -11.26 -11.30 -18.69
CA GLN A 582 -12.67 -11.60 -18.96
C GLN A 582 -12.88 -13.06 -19.37
N LEU A 583 -12.04 -13.59 -20.27
CA LEU A 583 -12.10 -14.99 -20.69
C LEU A 583 -11.92 -15.96 -19.52
N GLU A 584 -10.96 -15.71 -18.64
CA GLU A 584 -10.68 -16.61 -17.51
C GLU A 584 -11.77 -16.52 -16.42
N ALA A 585 -12.31 -15.32 -16.16
CA ALA A 585 -13.50 -15.16 -15.34
C ALA A 585 -14.70 -15.94 -15.93
N ALA A 586 -14.94 -15.85 -17.23
CA ALA A 586 -16.06 -16.50 -17.88
C ALA A 586 -15.95 -18.04 -17.96
N ARG A 587 -14.74 -18.57 -18.11
CA ARG A 587 -14.43 -20.00 -17.95
C ARG A 587 -14.77 -20.47 -16.53
N SER A 588 -14.28 -19.75 -15.52
CA SER A 588 -14.43 -20.08 -14.10
C SER A 588 -15.89 -19.99 -13.60
N LEU A 589 -16.59 -18.89 -13.94
CA LEU A 589 -17.90 -18.55 -13.37
C LEU A 589 -19.09 -19.04 -14.22
N TYR A 590 -18.98 -19.00 -15.56
CA TYR A 590 -20.14 -19.23 -16.45
C TYR A 590 -19.99 -20.48 -17.33
N ASN A 591 -18.90 -21.27 -17.16
CA ASN A 591 -18.60 -22.45 -17.98
C ASN A 591 -18.57 -22.12 -19.48
N VAL A 592 -17.97 -20.98 -19.84
CA VAL A 592 -17.59 -20.65 -21.23
C VAL A 592 -16.42 -21.54 -21.64
N LYS A 593 -16.49 -22.09 -22.84
CA LYS A 593 -15.44 -22.92 -23.44
C LYS A 593 -14.80 -22.18 -24.60
N ASP A 594 -13.58 -22.58 -24.94
CA ASP A 594 -12.84 -22.08 -26.09
C ASP A 594 -13.57 -22.31 -27.44
N THR A 595 -14.50 -23.27 -27.50
CA THR A 595 -15.41 -23.52 -28.63
C THR A 595 -16.54 -22.50 -28.77
N ASP A 596 -16.80 -21.71 -27.73
CA ASP A 596 -17.93 -20.80 -27.62
C ASP A 596 -17.55 -19.36 -28.01
N ILE A 597 -16.25 -19.08 -28.22
CA ILE A 597 -15.68 -17.78 -28.59
C ILE A 597 -15.07 -17.89 -30.01
N SER A 598 -15.71 -17.32 -31.01
CA SER A 598 -15.35 -17.52 -32.43
C SER A 598 -14.00 -16.90 -32.80
N ASN A 599 -13.67 -15.75 -32.20
CA ASN A 599 -12.46 -14.97 -32.50
C ASN A 599 -11.29 -15.24 -31.52
N LEU A 600 -11.37 -16.24 -30.64
CA LEU A 600 -10.34 -16.54 -29.63
C LEU A 600 -8.92 -16.71 -30.20
N HIS A 601 -8.81 -17.19 -31.44
CA HIS A 601 -7.56 -17.32 -32.17
C HIS A 601 -6.84 -15.98 -32.45
N VAL A 602 -7.57 -14.85 -32.42
CA VAL A 602 -7.02 -13.49 -32.49
C VAL A 602 -6.33 -13.13 -31.17
N LEU A 603 -6.95 -13.43 -30.03
CA LEU A 603 -6.36 -13.21 -28.70
C LEU A 603 -5.14 -14.12 -28.44
N ASP A 604 -5.20 -15.38 -28.90
CA ASP A 604 -4.04 -16.29 -28.90
C ASP A 604 -2.87 -15.70 -29.70
N ARG A 605 -3.13 -15.24 -30.94
CA ARG A 605 -2.14 -14.55 -31.77
C ARG A 605 -1.58 -13.28 -31.09
N ALA A 606 -2.46 -12.41 -30.61
CA ALA A 606 -2.11 -11.12 -30.03
C ALA A 606 -1.11 -11.24 -28.87
N ARG A 607 -1.31 -12.22 -27.97
CA ARG A 607 -0.39 -12.53 -26.86
C ARG A 607 1.02 -12.93 -27.30
N HIS A 608 1.18 -13.49 -28.51
CA HIS A 608 2.48 -13.85 -29.05
C HIS A 608 3.10 -12.73 -29.89
N GLU A 609 2.28 -12.00 -30.66
CA GLU A 609 2.73 -10.89 -31.51
C GLU A 609 3.20 -9.67 -30.70
N ILE A 610 2.54 -9.33 -29.58
CA ILE A 610 2.97 -8.18 -28.76
C ILE A 610 4.38 -8.38 -28.18
N ILE A 611 4.72 -9.61 -27.76
CA ILE A 611 6.05 -9.99 -27.28
C ILE A 611 7.05 -10.00 -28.45
N LEU A 612 6.68 -10.54 -29.61
CA LEU A 612 7.54 -10.50 -30.79
C LEU A 612 7.86 -9.07 -31.24
N TYR A 613 6.92 -8.12 -31.16
CA TYR A 613 7.20 -6.71 -31.44
C TYR A 613 8.13 -6.07 -30.40
N GLN A 614 8.03 -6.46 -29.12
CA GLN A 614 8.94 -6.01 -28.07
C GLN A 614 10.35 -6.55 -28.29
N ASP A 615 10.50 -7.86 -28.57
CA ASP A 615 11.78 -8.48 -28.91
C ASP A 615 12.37 -7.90 -30.21
N VAL A 616 11.55 -7.67 -31.24
CA VAL A 616 11.97 -6.98 -32.49
C VAL A 616 12.47 -5.57 -32.18
N ALA A 617 11.81 -4.80 -31.32
CA ALA A 617 12.29 -3.47 -30.95
C ALA A 617 13.68 -3.53 -30.31
N GLN A 618 13.89 -4.43 -29.35
CA GLN A 618 15.11 -4.59 -28.55
C GLN A 618 16.22 -5.44 -29.21
N LEU A 619 15.98 -6.03 -30.38
CA LEU A 619 17.00 -6.83 -31.07
C LEU A 619 18.06 -5.93 -31.72
N GLU A 620 19.31 -6.10 -31.32
CA GLU A 620 20.48 -5.38 -31.84
C GLU A 620 21.59 -6.35 -32.24
N ILE A 621 22.50 -5.87 -33.09
CA ILE A 621 23.72 -6.58 -33.49
C ILE A 621 24.88 -6.06 -32.63
N GLY A 622 25.66 -6.97 -32.06
CA GLY A 622 26.93 -6.63 -31.42
C GLY A 622 28.03 -6.41 -32.48
N TYR A 623 28.81 -5.34 -32.32
CA TYR A 623 29.94 -5.04 -33.21
C TYR A 623 31.29 -5.30 -32.53
N ALA A 624 32.33 -5.56 -33.33
CA ALA A 624 33.70 -5.59 -32.85
C ALA A 624 34.14 -4.19 -32.37
N SER A 625 35.20 -4.12 -31.55
CA SER A 625 35.69 -2.83 -31.05
C SER A 625 36.20 -1.94 -32.19
N GLY A 626 35.52 -0.81 -32.42
CA GLY A 626 35.80 0.12 -33.51
C GLY A 626 34.98 -0.12 -34.79
N ASP A 627 34.15 -1.16 -34.84
CA ASP A 627 33.20 -1.40 -35.93
C ASP A 627 31.82 -0.76 -35.64
N ASP A 628 31.10 -0.39 -36.71
CA ASP A 628 29.68 -0.04 -36.68
C ASP A 628 28.98 -0.51 -37.98
N ALA A 629 27.66 -0.33 -38.08
CA ALA A 629 26.88 -0.77 -39.26
C ALA A 629 27.40 -0.23 -40.61
N SER A 630 28.07 0.92 -40.65
CA SER A 630 28.68 1.53 -41.83
C SER A 630 30.15 1.13 -42.05
N SER A 631 30.77 0.46 -41.08
CA SER A 631 32.16 0.02 -41.13
C SER A 631 32.39 -1.27 -40.34
N ILE A 632 32.16 -2.41 -40.98
CA ILE A 632 32.46 -3.75 -40.43
C ILE A 632 33.85 -4.21 -40.91
N THR A 633 34.72 -4.55 -39.97
CA THR A 633 36.08 -5.04 -40.19
C THR A 633 36.40 -6.35 -39.46
N GLY A 634 35.60 -6.75 -38.47
CA GLY A 634 35.61 -8.04 -37.78
C GLY A 634 34.25 -8.75 -37.78
N ASN A 635 34.12 -9.85 -37.02
CA ASN A 635 32.86 -10.60 -36.90
C ASN A 635 31.79 -9.79 -36.14
N VAL A 636 30.52 -10.06 -36.44
CA VAL A 636 29.36 -9.46 -35.75
C VAL A 636 28.71 -10.46 -34.79
N GLY A 637 28.27 -9.99 -33.62
CA GLY A 637 27.58 -10.77 -32.61
C GLY A 637 26.07 -10.81 -32.86
N LEU A 638 25.54 -12.00 -33.16
CA LEU A 638 24.13 -12.21 -33.48
C LEU A 638 23.44 -12.99 -32.33
N LYS A 639 22.41 -12.40 -31.71
CA LYS A 639 21.63 -13.08 -30.65
C LYS A 639 20.78 -14.21 -31.25
N THR A 640 20.80 -15.40 -30.63
CA THR A 640 19.97 -16.55 -31.03
C THR A 640 18.67 -16.69 -30.23
N GLU A 641 18.49 -15.88 -29.18
CA GLU A 641 17.35 -15.92 -28.25
C GLU A 641 16.87 -14.51 -27.90
N GLY A 642 15.58 -14.37 -27.58
CA GLY A 642 14.95 -13.13 -27.11
C GLY A 642 14.33 -13.30 -25.72
N SER A 643 13.16 -12.70 -25.48
CA SER A 643 12.34 -12.99 -24.29
C SER A 643 11.97 -14.48 -24.20
N ALA A 644 11.64 -14.98 -23.01
CA ALA A 644 11.38 -16.40 -22.77
C ALA A 644 10.43 -17.03 -23.81
N GLN A 645 10.90 -18.10 -24.47
CA GLN A 645 10.26 -18.80 -25.62
C GLN A 645 10.34 -18.10 -27.01
N THR A 646 11.06 -16.99 -27.15
CA THR A 646 11.40 -16.41 -28.48
C THR A 646 12.75 -16.93 -28.95
N ALA A 647 12.75 -17.73 -30.03
CA ALA A 647 13.95 -18.14 -30.74
C ALA A 647 14.27 -17.16 -31.89
N VAL A 648 15.55 -16.83 -32.08
CA VAL A 648 16.02 -15.91 -33.12
C VAL A 648 16.96 -16.65 -34.08
N SER A 649 16.67 -16.56 -35.36
CA SER A 649 17.47 -17.14 -36.45
C SER A 649 17.88 -16.06 -37.44
N TRP A 650 19.01 -16.25 -38.14
CA TRP A 650 19.58 -15.22 -39.00
C TRP A 650 19.85 -15.73 -40.41
N ALA A 651 19.62 -14.87 -41.40
CA ALA A 651 19.89 -15.11 -42.81
C ALA A 651 20.59 -13.90 -43.45
N SER A 652 21.67 -14.15 -44.17
CA SER A 652 22.42 -13.14 -44.94
C SER A 652 22.03 -13.17 -46.42
N ASP A 653 21.85 -11.99 -47.05
CA ASP A 653 21.70 -11.88 -48.50
C ASP A 653 23.02 -12.15 -49.26
N LYS A 654 24.15 -12.03 -48.58
CA LYS A 654 25.51 -12.27 -49.10
C LYS A 654 26.33 -13.10 -48.11
N PRO A 655 26.05 -14.43 -47.97
CA PRO A 655 26.80 -15.33 -47.08
C PRO A 655 28.30 -15.41 -47.39
N ALA A 656 28.74 -14.95 -48.57
CA ALA A 656 30.15 -14.82 -48.93
C ALA A 656 30.90 -13.71 -48.15
N PHE A 657 30.21 -12.72 -47.58
CA PHE A 657 30.81 -11.59 -46.85
C PHE A 657 30.40 -11.52 -45.38
N ILE A 658 29.16 -11.89 -45.03
CA ILE A 658 28.77 -12.16 -43.63
C ILE A 658 27.94 -13.43 -43.62
N GLN A 659 28.35 -14.45 -42.86
CA GLN A 659 27.63 -15.72 -42.71
C GLN A 659 26.51 -15.61 -41.67
N ASN A 660 25.60 -16.59 -41.65
CA ASN A 660 24.43 -16.60 -40.76
C ASN A 660 24.76 -16.73 -39.25
N ASP A 661 26.02 -17.07 -38.92
CA ASP A 661 26.57 -17.11 -37.57
C ASP A 661 27.24 -15.77 -37.14
N GLY A 662 27.32 -14.79 -38.05
CA GLY A 662 28.02 -13.52 -37.85
C GLY A 662 29.50 -13.52 -38.27
N THR A 663 30.02 -14.61 -38.84
CA THR A 663 31.41 -14.68 -39.33
C THR A 663 31.59 -13.82 -40.59
N VAL A 664 32.55 -12.89 -40.58
CA VAL A 664 32.77 -11.89 -41.62
C VAL A 664 33.99 -12.21 -42.49
N ASN A 665 33.80 -12.15 -43.81
CA ASN A 665 34.84 -12.27 -44.84
C ASN A 665 34.93 -10.94 -45.61
N ARG A 666 36.10 -10.30 -45.64
CA ARG A 666 36.26 -8.96 -46.23
C ARG A 666 36.60 -8.99 -47.72
N PRO A 667 36.10 -8.05 -48.54
CA PRO A 667 36.51 -7.91 -49.95
C PRO A 667 38.03 -7.73 -50.11
N ALA A 668 38.62 -8.35 -51.13
CA ALA A 668 40.06 -8.27 -51.40
C ALA A 668 40.53 -6.83 -51.69
N ALA A 669 41.78 -6.51 -51.36
CA ALA A 669 42.27 -5.13 -51.41
C ALA A 669 42.19 -4.49 -52.80
N GLY A 670 41.55 -3.32 -52.88
CA GLY A 670 41.25 -2.64 -54.15
C GLY A 670 39.92 -3.03 -54.80
N ARG A 671 39.11 -3.89 -54.17
CA ARG A 671 37.67 -3.99 -54.42
C ARG A 671 36.92 -2.87 -53.66
N PRO A 672 35.68 -2.53 -54.06
CA PRO A 672 34.80 -1.71 -53.23
C PRO A 672 34.43 -2.43 -51.92
N ASP A 673 33.90 -1.66 -50.97
CA ASP A 673 33.21 -2.20 -49.80
C ASP A 673 31.90 -2.90 -50.23
N GLU A 674 31.43 -3.87 -49.45
CA GLU A 674 30.25 -4.67 -49.76
C GLU A 674 29.13 -4.43 -48.75
N ILE A 675 27.98 -3.97 -49.26
CA ILE A 675 26.75 -3.80 -48.46
C ILE A 675 26.04 -5.15 -48.35
N VAL A 676 25.72 -5.59 -47.14
CA VAL A 676 25.10 -6.88 -46.81
C VAL A 676 23.85 -6.65 -45.96
N THR A 677 22.75 -7.31 -46.30
CA THR A 677 21.51 -7.29 -45.53
C THR A 677 21.41 -8.55 -44.69
N LEU A 678 21.51 -8.41 -43.36
CA LEU A 678 21.15 -9.47 -42.44
C LEU A 678 19.67 -9.37 -42.09
N THR A 679 18.96 -10.49 -42.16
CA THR A 679 17.56 -10.63 -41.73
C THR A 679 17.51 -11.54 -40.52
N ALA A 680 17.17 -10.97 -39.37
CA ALA A 680 16.75 -11.76 -38.21
C ALA A 680 15.30 -12.20 -38.39
N THR A 681 15.00 -13.45 -38.06
CA THR A 681 13.65 -14.00 -37.92
C THR A 681 13.47 -14.47 -36.48
N LEU A 682 12.65 -13.73 -35.74
CA LEU A 682 12.28 -14.03 -34.35
C LEU A 682 10.98 -14.83 -34.37
N SER A 683 10.84 -15.85 -33.53
CA SER A 683 9.69 -16.76 -33.58
C SER A 683 9.33 -17.41 -32.25
N ARG A 684 8.04 -17.74 -32.07
CA ARG A 684 7.45 -18.35 -30.87
C ARG A 684 6.54 -19.54 -31.22
N LEU A 685 6.38 -20.47 -30.28
CA LEU A 685 5.59 -21.72 -30.40
C LEU A 685 5.90 -22.52 -31.67
N ASP A 686 7.07 -23.18 -31.71
CA ASP A 686 7.50 -24.04 -32.84
C ASP A 686 7.31 -23.34 -34.22
N HIS A 687 7.79 -22.11 -34.29
CA HIS A 687 7.70 -21.21 -35.44
C HIS A 687 6.28 -20.84 -35.94
N LYS A 688 5.21 -21.18 -35.19
CA LYS A 688 3.79 -20.80 -35.49
C LYS A 688 3.61 -19.28 -35.65
N TYR A 689 4.34 -18.49 -34.86
CA TYR A 689 4.37 -17.03 -34.97
C TYR A 689 5.80 -16.58 -35.25
N ALA A 690 5.99 -15.70 -36.22
CA ALA A 690 7.31 -15.17 -36.58
C ALA A 690 7.23 -13.72 -37.08
N MET A 691 8.29 -12.95 -36.79
CA MET A 691 8.51 -11.60 -37.30
C MET A 691 9.95 -11.44 -37.77
N THR A 692 10.21 -10.47 -38.65
CA THR A 692 11.56 -10.22 -39.17
C THR A 692 12.04 -8.80 -38.89
N LYS A 693 13.36 -8.65 -38.71
CA LYS A 693 14.06 -7.37 -38.61
C LYS A 693 15.28 -7.40 -39.52
N THR A 694 15.40 -6.41 -40.40
CA THR A 694 16.53 -6.28 -41.31
C THR A 694 17.56 -5.28 -40.79
N PHE A 695 18.83 -5.59 -41.03
CA PHE A 695 19.98 -4.77 -40.69
C PHE A 695 20.86 -4.65 -41.93
N VAL A 696 21.14 -3.41 -42.37
CA VAL A 696 22.01 -3.13 -43.51
C VAL A 696 23.40 -2.81 -42.98
N LEU A 697 24.38 -3.64 -43.34
CA LEU A 697 25.76 -3.57 -42.87
C LEU A 697 26.72 -3.31 -44.03
N THR A 698 27.85 -2.64 -43.80
CA THR A 698 28.87 -2.37 -44.82
C THR A 698 30.20 -3.00 -44.45
N VAL A 699 30.55 -4.11 -45.11
CA VAL A 699 31.82 -4.84 -44.91
C VAL A 699 32.93 -4.12 -45.67
N LYS A 700 33.92 -3.62 -44.92
CA LYS A 700 35.04 -2.86 -45.49
C LYS A 700 35.99 -3.75 -46.26
N ALA A 701 36.40 -3.33 -47.45
CA ALA A 701 37.47 -3.98 -48.19
C ALA A 701 38.78 -4.00 -47.37
N LEU A 702 39.67 -4.93 -47.68
CA LEU A 702 41.01 -4.96 -47.12
C LEU A 702 41.82 -3.74 -47.61
N SER A 703 42.59 -3.13 -46.71
CA SER A 703 43.55 -2.08 -47.08
C SER A 703 44.70 -2.66 -47.91
N LYS A 704 45.14 -1.95 -48.96
CA LYS A 704 46.28 -2.36 -49.77
C LYS A 704 47.59 -2.07 -49.01
N PRO A 705 48.51 -3.05 -48.86
CA PRO A 705 49.74 -2.84 -48.10
C PRO A 705 50.68 -1.84 -48.81
N PRO A 706 51.54 -1.12 -48.03
CA PRO A 706 52.65 -0.35 -48.58
C PRO A 706 53.66 -1.23 -49.32
N LYS A 707 54.60 -0.59 -50.04
CA LYS A 707 55.73 -1.28 -50.66
C LYS A 707 56.93 -1.21 -49.72
N GLU A 708 57.23 -2.32 -49.05
CA GLU A 708 58.22 -2.40 -47.99
C GLU A 708 59.68 -2.24 -48.47
N THR A 709 60.49 -1.66 -47.60
CA THR A 709 61.93 -1.91 -47.46
C THR A 709 62.14 -2.89 -46.29
N PRO A 710 63.19 -3.73 -46.28
CA PRO A 710 63.39 -4.70 -45.20
C PRO A 710 63.59 -4.01 -43.84
N ASP A 711 62.80 -4.41 -42.85
CA ASP A 711 63.00 -4.05 -41.45
C ASP A 711 64.00 -5.01 -40.77
N THR A 712 64.69 -4.51 -39.76
CA THR A 712 65.72 -5.22 -38.97
C THR A 712 65.78 -4.80 -37.50
N GLU A 713 64.92 -3.88 -37.03
CA GLU A 713 64.82 -3.51 -35.62
C GLU A 713 63.56 -4.12 -34.99
N ALA A 714 63.26 -3.82 -33.72
CA ALA A 714 62.13 -4.39 -33.01
C ALA A 714 61.32 -3.28 -32.30
N PRO A 715 59.99 -3.40 -32.19
CA PRO A 715 59.15 -2.35 -31.59
C PRO A 715 59.53 -1.96 -30.15
N ASP A 716 59.31 -0.69 -29.83
CA ASP A 716 59.47 -0.11 -28.49
C ASP A 716 58.67 -0.86 -27.41
N GLN A 717 59.10 -0.71 -26.15
CA GLN A 717 58.39 -1.25 -24.99
C GLN A 717 56.95 -0.68 -24.90
N VAL A 718 55.97 -1.55 -24.71
CA VAL A 718 54.56 -1.14 -24.49
C VAL A 718 54.43 -0.41 -23.16
N THR A 719 53.80 0.77 -23.17
CA THR A 719 53.60 1.61 -21.97
C THR A 719 52.12 1.85 -21.67
N GLY A 720 51.80 2.32 -20.47
CA GLY A 720 50.43 2.74 -20.11
C GLY A 720 49.39 1.62 -20.02
N LEU A 721 49.83 0.37 -19.87
CA LEU A 721 48.98 -0.79 -19.62
C LEU A 721 48.13 -0.56 -18.36
N ARG A 722 46.81 -0.72 -18.50
CA ARG A 722 45.81 -0.51 -17.45
C ARG A 722 44.61 -1.42 -17.70
N ALA A 723 43.90 -1.80 -16.64
CA ALA A 723 42.55 -2.33 -16.77
C ALA A 723 41.56 -1.17 -17.03
N LEU A 724 40.48 -1.46 -17.75
CA LEU A 724 39.34 -0.56 -17.96
C LEU A 724 38.11 -1.06 -17.20
N THR A 725 37.78 -2.34 -17.38
CA THR A 725 36.64 -3.01 -16.74
C THR A 725 37.12 -4.34 -16.16
N VAL A 726 36.67 -4.65 -14.95
CA VAL A 726 37.04 -5.87 -14.22
C VAL A 726 35.73 -6.48 -13.72
N LEU A 727 35.41 -7.70 -14.13
CA LEU A 727 34.23 -8.46 -13.68
C LEU A 727 34.70 -9.73 -12.94
N GLU A 728 33.79 -10.67 -12.68
CA GLU A 728 34.09 -11.92 -11.99
C GLU A 728 34.92 -12.90 -12.86
N ASP A 729 34.64 -12.99 -14.16
CA ASP A 729 35.27 -13.93 -15.09
C ASP A 729 36.14 -13.27 -16.18
N GLN A 730 36.16 -11.94 -16.25
CA GLN A 730 36.84 -11.20 -17.32
C GLN A 730 37.50 -9.88 -16.88
N VAL A 731 38.58 -9.51 -17.59
CA VAL A 731 39.28 -8.22 -17.46
C VAL A 731 39.49 -7.60 -18.84
N ALA A 732 38.99 -6.39 -19.04
CA ALA A 732 39.29 -5.56 -20.21
C ALA A 732 40.54 -4.71 -19.94
N LEU A 733 41.50 -4.77 -20.86
CA LEU A 733 42.81 -4.10 -20.80
C LEU A 733 42.95 -3.07 -21.92
N ALA A 734 43.70 -2.00 -21.67
CA ALA A 734 44.19 -1.08 -22.70
C ALA A 734 45.62 -0.61 -22.39
N TRP A 735 46.36 -0.19 -23.40
CA TRP A 735 47.72 0.35 -23.29
C TRP A 735 47.90 1.58 -24.20
N ASN A 736 49.14 2.05 -24.35
CA ASN A 736 49.53 3.04 -25.36
C ASN A 736 50.18 2.31 -26.54
N ALA A 737 50.02 2.83 -27.75
CA ALA A 737 50.63 2.25 -28.94
C ALA A 737 52.16 2.21 -28.84
N ALA A 738 52.75 1.05 -29.19
CA ALA A 738 54.20 0.93 -29.33
C ALA A 738 54.65 1.48 -30.68
N LYS A 739 55.83 2.10 -30.70
CA LYS A 739 56.43 2.67 -31.91
C LYS A 739 57.43 1.70 -32.51
N ASP A 740 57.65 1.88 -33.79
CA ASP A 740 58.56 1.06 -34.59
C ASP A 740 59.06 1.88 -35.80
N ASN A 741 60.08 1.42 -36.50
CA ASN A 741 60.73 2.18 -37.57
C ASN A 741 60.06 1.99 -38.96
N VAL A 742 59.46 0.82 -39.25
CA VAL A 742 58.61 0.58 -40.44
C VAL A 742 57.14 0.39 -40.04
N ALA A 743 56.78 -0.63 -39.24
CA ALA A 743 55.41 -0.82 -38.75
C ALA A 743 55.24 -1.86 -37.62
N THR A 744 54.75 -1.41 -36.47
CA THR A 744 54.16 -2.28 -35.42
C THR A 744 52.96 -3.05 -35.98
N VAL A 745 52.94 -4.38 -35.86
CA VAL A 745 51.87 -5.24 -36.45
C VAL A 745 50.87 -5.76 -35.41
N GLY A 746 51.29 -5.94 -34.15
CA GLY A 746 50.37 -6.37 -33.11
C GLY A 746 50.98 -6.46 -31.72
N TYR A 747 50.17 -6.96 -30.79
CA TYR A 747 50.51 -7.07 -29.37
C TYR A 747 50.18 -8.48 -28.86
N SER A 748 51.17 -9.14 -28.25
CA SER A 748 50.94 -10.38 -27.50
C SER A 748 50.56 -10.06 -26.06
N VAL A 749 49.37 -10.50 -25.64
CA VAL A 749 48.84 -10.34 -24.28
C VAL A 749 49.13 -11.60 -23.45
N TYR A 750 49.66 -11.41 -22.25
CA TYR A 750 50.05 -12.47 -21.33
C TYR A 750 49.30 -12.34 -19.99
N VAL A 751 48.96 -13.50 -19.42
CA VAL A 751 48.24 -13.67 -18.14
C VAL A 751 49.05 -14.65 -17.30
N ASN A 752 49.50 -14.22 -16.11
CA ASN A 752 50.41 -14.99 -15.24
C ASN A 752 51.62 -15.56 -16.00
N ASP A 753 52.22 -14.73 -16.86
CA ASP A 753 53.36 -15.06 -17.75
C ASP A 753 53.11 -16.14 -18.82
N VAL A 754 51.86 -16.62 -18.97
CA VAL A 754 51.41 -17.46 -20.10
C VAL A 754 50.80 -16.57 -21.19
N LYS A 755 51.12 -16.80 -22.47
CA LYS A 755 50.51 -16.06 -23.59
C LYS A 755 49.04 -16.44 -23.72
N TYR A 756 48.14 -15.46 -23.64
CA TYR A 756 46.70 -15.65 -23.81
C TYR A 756 46.29 -15.56 -25.28
N ARG A 757 46.64 -14.45 -25.95
CA ARG A 757 46.39 -14.25 -27.38
C ARG A 757 47.27 -13.15 -27.97
N ASP A 758 47.21 -13.02 -29.29
CA ASP A 758 47.57 -11.77 -29.99
C ASP A 758 46.32 -10.93 -30.27
N VAL A 759 46.53 -9.61 -30.38
CA VAL A 759 45.57 -8.62 -30.88
C VAL A 759 46.30 -7.58 -31.73
N SER A 760 45.59 -6.93 -32.66
CA SER A 760 46.09 -5.83 -33.50
C SER A 760 45.69 -4.44 -32.98
N SER A 761 45.13 -4.37 -31.78
CA SER A 761 44.58 -3.17 -31.14
C SER A 761 45.30 -2.87 -29.82
N GLU A 762 45.35 -1.61 -29.40
CA GLU A 762 45.87 -1.15 -28.09
C GLU A 762 45.00 -1.56 -26.89
N SER A 763 44.20 -2.62 -27.03
CA SER A 763 43.27 -3.14 -26.04
C SER A 763 42.93 -4.60 -26.29
N ALA A 764 42.60 -5.33 -25.22
CA ALA A 764 42.11 -6.71 -25.28
C ALA A 764 41.26 -7.04 -24.05
N THR A 765 40.20 -7.84 -24.21
CA THR A 765 39.50 -8.47 -23.09
C THR A 765 40.01 -9.91 -22.91
N VAL A 766 40.29 -10.27 -21.66
CA VAL A 766 40.64 -11.62 -21.22
C VAL A 766 39.43 -12.21 -20.51
N PHE A 767 38.96 -13.37 -20.96
CA PHE A 767 37.79 -14.09 -20.48
C PHE A 767 38.18 -15.45 -19.87
N GLY A 768 37.29 -16.04 -19.07
CA GLY A 768 37.49 -17.38 -18.48
C GLY A 768 38.41 -17.36 -17.25
N LEU A 769 38.47 -16.22 -16.57
CA LEU A 769 39.16 -16.07 -15.28
C LEU A 769 38.30 -16.62 -14.15
N SER A 770 38.93 -17.07 -13.07
CA SER A 770 38.22 -17.39 -11.82
C SER A 770 37.84 -16.12 -11.05
N PRO A 771 36.66 -16.05 -10.40
CA PRO A 771 36.29 -14.95 -9.50
C PRO A 771 37.22 -14.79 -8.29
N ALA A 772 37.23 -13.58 -7.70
CA ALA A 772 38.01 -13.18 -6.54
C ALA A 772 39.51 -13.57 -6.61
N THR A 773 40.09 -13.64 -7.80
CA THR A 773 41.43 -14.19 -8.05
C THR A 773 42.34 -13.12 -8.66
N ALA A 774 43.56 -13.02 -8.14
CA ALA A 774 44.56 -12.07 -8.64
C ALA A 774 45.28 -12.62 -9.89
N TYR A 775 45.27 -11.85 -10.97
CA TYR A 775 45.96 -12.12 -12.22
C TYR A 775 46.96 -11.01 -12.54
N SER A 776 48.14 -11.40 -13.03
CA SER A 776 49.19 -10.50 -13.51
C SER A 776 49.14 -10.42 -15.03
N PHE A 777 48.99 -9.21 -15.57
CA PHE A 777 48.91 -8.95 -17.00
C PHE A 777 50.15 -8.21 -17.50
N LYS A 778 50.71 -8.68 -18.63
CA LYS A 778 51.81 -8.03 -19.37
C LYS A 778 51.48 -8.03 -20.85
N VAL A 779 51.96 -7.02 -21.58
CA VAL A 779 51.79 -6.92 -23.03
C VAL A 779 53.13 -6.58 -23.67
N ARG A 780 53.42 -7.13 -24.86
CA ARG A 780 54.54 -6.69 -25.71
C ARG A 780 54.11 -6.55 -27.16
N ALA A 781 54.71 -5.62 -27.87
CA ALA A 781 54.49 -5.44 -29.30
C ALA A 781 55.34 -6.40 -30.15
N PHE A 782 54.94 -6.62 -31.40
CA PHE A 782 55.71 -7.32 -32.41
C PHE A 782 55.46 -6.72 -33.81
N ASP A 783 56.43 -6.90 -34.72
CA ASP A 783 56.45 -6.35 -36.07
C ASP A 783 56.02 -7.38 -37.14
N ALA A 784 56.18 -7.02 -38.42
CA ALA A 784 55.92 -7.91 -39.57
C ALA A 784 56.99 -9.01 -39.77
N ALA A 785 58.21 -8.79 -39.28
CA ALA A 785 59.35 -9.70 -39.42
C ALA A 785 59.37 -10.81 -38.35
N GLY A 786 58.61 -10.63 -37.27
CA GLY A 786 58.54 -11.52 -36.11
C GLY A 786 59.46 -11.12 -34.95
N HIS A 787 60.07 -9.93 -34.96
CA HIS A 787 60.76 -9.43 -33.77
C HIS A 787 59.73 -8.98 -32.74
N ALA A 788 60.01 -9.24 -31.46
CA ALA A 788 59.12 -8.91 -30.36
C ALA A 788 59.82 -7.96 -29.40
N GLY A 789 59.17 -6.82 -29.14
CA GLY A 789 59.65 -5.79 -28.22
C GLY A 789 59.68 -6.25 -26.76
N ALA A 790 60.18 -5.38 -25.89
CA ALA A 790 60.17 -5.60 -24.45
C ALA A 790 58.74 -5.64 -23.89
N PHE A 791 58.52 -6.45 -22.87
CA PHE A 791 57.28 -6.45 -22.10
C PHE A 791 57.05 -5.12 -21.41
N SER A 792 55.79 -4.68 -21.37
CA SER A 792 55.32 -3.64 -20.46
C SER A 792 55.67 -3.97 -19.02
N ASP A 793 55.64 -2.95 -18.17
CA ASP A 793 55.42 -3.17 -16.73
C ASP A 793 54.15 -4.01 -16.53
N ALA A 794 54.17 -4.87 -15.51
CA ALA A 794 53.05 -5.74 -15.19
C ALA A 794 52.01 -5.00 -14.36
N ILE A 795 50.73 -5.21 -14.66
CA ILE A 795 49.64 -4.82 -13.75
C ILE A 795 49.06 -6.05 -13.07
N ALA A 796 48.83 -5.96 -11.76
CA ALA A 796 48.07 -6.94 -11.00
C ALA A 796 46.62 -6.47 -10.91
N VAL A 797 45.67 -7.34 -11.26
CA VAL A 797 44.24 -7.07 -11.23
C VAL A 797 43.55 -8.26 -10.57
N MET A 798 42.68 -8.00 -9.59
CA MET A 798 41.87 -9.02 -8.93
C MET A 798 40.46 -8.98 -9.54
N THR A 799 39.96 -10.12 -10.02
CA THR A 799 38.59 -10.24 -10.51
C THR A 799 37.58 -10.00 -9.38
N GLN A 800 36.35 -9.58 -9.74
CA GLN A 800 35.26 -9.47 -8.77
C GLN A 800 34.91 -10.83 -8.17
N ALA A 801 34.26 -10.84 -7.00
CA ALA A 801 33.64 -12.05 -6.48
C ALA A 801 32.46 -12.49 -7.36
N ALA A 802 32.12 -13.78 -7.32
CA ALA A 802 30.98 -14.30 -8.06
C ALA A 802 29.66 -13.75 -7.50
N ALA A 803 28.73 -13.38 -8.36
CA ALA A 803 27.38 -12.99 -7.94
C ALA A 803 26.67 -14.12 -7.17
N LEU A 804 26.09 -13.78 -6.01
CA LEU A 804 25.30 -14.72 -5.22
C LEU A 804 23.94 -15.01 -5.87
N ALA A 805 23.33 -16.13 -5.50
CA ALA A 805 21.93 -16.43 -5.80
C ALA A 805 21.04 -16.19 -4.57
N ALA A 806 19.80 -15.74 -4.79
CA ALA A 806 18.83 -15.48 -3.72
C ALA A 806 18.48 -16.78 -2.95
N PRO A 807 18.21 -16.72 -1.63
CA PRO A 807 17.92 -17.91 -0.85
C PRO A 807 16.53 -18.48 -1.16
N GLY A 808 16.37 -19.79 -1.01
CA GLY A 808 15.06 -20.42 -0.97
C GLY A 808 14.27 -20.00 0.27
N SER A 809 12.98 -20.35 0.31
CA SER A 809 12.11 -20.08 1.47
C SER A 809 12.58 -20.84 2.72
N VAL A 810 12.36 -20.24 3.90
CA VAL A 810 12.59 -20.94 5.17
C VAL A 810 11.68 -22.16 5.28
N THR A 811 12.16 -23.19 5.98
CA THR A 811 11.43 -24.44 6.18
C THR A 811 11.09 -24.63 7.66
N ASN A 812 10.19 -25.55 7.99
CA ASN A 812 9.79 -25.87 9.36
C ASN A 812 9.37 -24.63 10.20
N LEU A 813 8.72 -23.64 9.57
CA LEU A 813 8.20 -22.47 10.25
C LEU A 813 7.08 -22.89 11.22
N ALA A 814 7.31 -22.65 12.51
CA ALA A 814 6.44 -23.02 13.62
C ALA A 814 6.45 -21.91 14.70
N TYR A 815 5.58 -22.03 15.70
CA TYR A 815 5.52 -21.09 16.81
C TYR A 815 5.26 -21.77 18.16
N SER A 816 5.50 -21.03 19.25
CA SER A 816 4.86 -21.24 20.54
C SER A 816 4.19 -19.94 21.00
N ASP A 817 2.97 -20.04 21.50
CA ASP A 817 2.16 -18.89 21.88
C ASP A 817 2.25 -18.54 23.36
N ARG A 818 1.96 -17.27 23.67
CA ARG A 818 1.72 -16.73 25.01
C ARG A 818 0.58 -15.70 24.90
N THR A 819 0.10 -15.22 26.04
CA THR A 819 -1.08 -14.34 26.11
C THR A 819 -0.89 -12.99 25.39
N THR A 820 0.33 -12.46 25.28
CA THR A 820 0.62 -11.15 24.64
C THR A 820 1.88 -11.17 23.76
N SER A 821 2.38 -12.37 23.42
CA SER A 821 3.59 -12.55 22.61
C SER A 821 3.62 -13.94 21.99
N VAL A 822 4.39 -14.15 20.93
CA VAL A 822 4.66 -15.47 20.34
C VAL A 822 6.15 -15.62 20.03
N THR A 823 6.70 -16.83 20.14
CA THR A 823 8.05 -17.15 19.64
C THR A 823 7.93 -17.91 18.33
N LEU A 824 8.33 -17.29 17.22
CA LEU A 824 8.48 -17.96 15.94
C LEU A 824 9.81 -18.73 15.90
N ASN A 825 9.83 -19.88 15.23
CA ASN A 825 11.02 -20.70 15.00
C ASN A 825 10.98 -21.30 13.58
N TRP A 826 12.12 -21.44 12.92
CA TRP A 826 12.22 -22.04 11.58
C TRP A 826 13.58 -22.69 11.35
N ALA A 827 13.78 -23.26 10.17
CA ALA A 827 15.05 -23.78 9.67
C ALA A 827 15.50 -23.00 8.42
N ALA A 828 16.82 -22.83 8.28
CA ALA A 828 17.45 -22.16 7.15
C ALA A 828 17.17 -22.88 5.81
N PRO A 829 17.13 -22.16 4.67
CA PRO A 829 16.95 -22.77 3.36
C PRO A 829 18.15 -23.60 2.93
N ALA A 830 17.91 -24.75 2.30
CA ALA A 830 18.95 -25.72 1.94
C ALA A 830 19.93 -25.23 0.85
N ASN A 831 19.55 -24.19 0.08
CA ASN A 831 20.40 -23.52 -0.91
C ASN A 831 21.02 -22.21 -0.39
N ALA A 832 21.11 -22.01 0.92
CA ALA A 832 21.72 -20.82 1.51
C ALA A 832 23.16 -20.61 1.02
N GLN A 833 23.40 -19.45 0.40
CA GLN A 833 24.73 -18.97 0.01
C GLN A 833 24.94 -17.56 0.57
N GLY A 834 26.18 -17.21 0.93
CA GLY A 834 26.49 -15.97 1.64
C GLY A 834 25.85 -15.89 3.03
N THR A 835 25.76 -14.69 3.58
CA THR A 835 25.09 -14.44 4.87
C THR A 835 23.58 -14.33 4.65
N VAL A 836 22.83 -15.31 5.16
CA VAL A 836 21.36 -15.29 5.10
C VAL A 836 20.76 -14.65 6.35
N THR A 837 19.91 -13.65 6.15
CA THR A 837 19.11 -12.97 7.18
C THR A 837 17.62 -13.25 6.94
N TYR A 838 16.78 -13.10 7.95
CA TYR A 838 15.34 -13.35 7.88
C TYR A 838 14.54 -12.08 8.19
N ALA A 839 13.69 -11.67 7.26
CA ALA A 839 12.73 -10.57 7.45
C ALA A 839 11.40 -11.14 7.94
N VAL A 840 10.92 -10.63 9.07
CA VAL A 840 9.70 -11.09 9.76
C VAL A 840 8.62 -10.00 9.69
N TYR A 841 7.39 -10.41 9.37
CA TYR A 841 6.23 -9.53 9.21
C TYR A 841 5.03 -10.07 10.00
N ARG A 842 4.12 -9.18 10.40
CA ARG A 842 2.82 -9.47 11.03
C ARG A 842 1.73 -8.71 10.28
N ASP A 843 0.74 -9.42 9.75
CA ASP A 843 -0.40 -8.87 8.99
C ASP A 843 0.04 -7.96 7.83
N GLY A 844 1.12 -8.35 7.15
CA GLY A 844 1.77 -7.56 6.08
C GLY A 844 2.72 -6.45 6.57
N VAL A 845 2.61 -6.02 7.83
CA VAL A 845 3.50 -5.01 8.43
C VAL A 845 4.84 -5.64 8.79
N PHE A 846 5.95 -5.05 8.32
CA PHE A 846 7.30 -5.48 8.69
C PHE A 846 7.56 -5.24 10.19
N LEU A 847 8.16 -6.24 10.87
CA LEU A 847 8.53 -6.14 12.28
C LEU A 847 10.03 -5.92 12.46
N ALA A 848 10.86 -6.84 11.96
CA ALA A 848 12.31 -6.81 12.14
C ALA A 848 13.03 -7.74 11.17
N ASN A 849 14.34 -7.54 11.06
CA ASN A 849 15.27 -8.53 10.49
C ASN A 849 16.00 -9.26 11.63
N THR A 850 16.24 -10.56 11.49
CA THR A 850 17.03 -11.37 12.43
C THR A 850 17.95 -12.33 11.69
N SER A 851 19.17 -12.55 12.20
CA SER A 851 20.08 -13.59 11.72
C SER A 851 19.87 -14.94 12.42
N SER A 852 19.09 -14.98 13.51
CA SER A 852 18.70 -16.21 14.19
C SER A 852 17.49 -16.83 13.49
N THR A 853 17.38 -18.16 13.46
CA THR A 853 16.20 -18.86 12.92
C THR A 853 15.04 -18.92 13.92
N SER A 854 14.89 -17.86 14.71
CA SER A 854 13.91 -17.71 15.78
C SER A 854 13.71 -16.23 16.11
N MET A 855 12.51 -15.84 16.54
CA MET A 855 12.18 -14.47 16.96
C MET A 855 11.01 -14.45 17.96
N ASP A 856 11.20 -13.77 19.09
CA ASP A 856 10.09 -13.35 19.97
C ASP A 856 9.40 -12.10 19.42
N ILE A 857 8.07 -12.12 19.35
CA ILE A 857 7.21 -11.01 18.93
C ILE A 857 6.28 -10.70 20.10
N ALA A 858 6.39 -9.49 20.67
CA ALA A 858 5.61 -9.04 21.83
C ALA A 858 4.62 -7.93 21.48
N GLY A 859 3.78 -7.53 22.45
CA GLY A 859 2.79 -6.46 22.28
C GLY A 859 1.58 -6.90 21.44
N LEU A 860 1.22 -8.18 21.52
CA LEU A 860 0.08 -8.76 20.81
C LEU A 860 -1.17 -8.77 21.71
N THR A 861 -2.35 -8.67 21.08
CA THR A 861 -3.65 -8.72 21.75
C THR A 861 -4.02 -10.17 22.06
N PRO A 862 -4.42 -10.52 23.29
CA PRO A 862 -4.80 -11.88 23.66
C PRO A 862 -5.92 -12.47 22.80
N GLY A 863 -5.90 -13.80 22.59
CA GLY A 863 -6.89 -14.54 21.80
C GLY A 863 -6.91 -14.24 20.29
N THR A 864 -6.17 -13.25 19.83
CA THR A 864 -6.23 -12.70 18.46
C THR A 864 -5.43 -13.55 17.49
N LEU A 865 -5.91 -13.63 16.25
CA LEU A 865 -5.23 -14.32 15.14
C LEU A 865 -4.38 -13.32 14.36
N TYR A 866 -3.15 -13.71 14.06
CA TYR A 866 -2.15 -12.92 13.36
C TYR A 866 -1.55 -13.73 12.20
N GLN A 867 -1.40 -13.11 11.03
CA GLN A 867 -0.63 -13.70 9.94
C GLN A 867 0.84 -13.35 10.12
N MET A 868 1.68 -14.33 10.41
CA MET A 868 3.13 -14.15 10.47
C MET A 868 3.77 -14.60 9.15
N VAL A 869 4.71 -13.81 8.63
CA VAL A 869 5.45 -14.11 7.39
C VAL A 869 6.94 -14.03 7.64
N VAL A 870 7.69 -15.00 7.15
CA VAL A 870 9.17 -15.01 7.19
C VAL A 870 9.72 -15.17 5.78
N LYS A 871 10.62 -14.27 5.37
CA LYS A 871 11.39 -14.34 4.13
C LYS A 871 12.88 -14.44 4.46
N ALA A 872 13.59 -15.39 3.87
CA ALA A 872 15.06 -15.40 3.89
C ALA A 872 15.58 -14.40 2.83
N PHE A 873 16.74 -13.79 3.06
CA PHE A 873 17.42 -12.94 2.07
C PHE A 873 18.94 -12.93 2.26
N ASN A 874 19.65 -12.65 1.18
CA ASN A 874 21.07 -12.33 1.15
C ASN A 874 21.29 -11.15 0.19
N GLU A 875 22.54 -10.87 -0.18
CA GLU A 875 22.94 -9.79 -1.10
C GLU A 875 22.32 -9.91 -2.51
N ALA A 876 21.77 -11.07 -2.88
CA ALA A 876 21.08 -11.31 -4.15
C ALA A 876 19.55 -11.26 -4.07
N GLY A 877 18.99 -10.89 -2.91
CA GLY A 877 17.56 -10.62 -2.73
C GLY A 877 16.80 -11.63 -1.87
N TYR A 878 15.46 -11.54 -1.95
CA TYR A 878 14.51 -12.25 -1.07
C TYR A 878 14.03 -13.59 -1.62
N SER A 879 13.79 -14.53 -0.71
CA SER A 879 13.03 -15.74 -0.95
C SER A 879 11.54 -15.46 -1.18
N ALA A 880 10.83 -16.40 -1.79
CA ALA A 880 9.38 -16.49 -1.65
C ALA A 880 8.98 -16.60 -0.16
N PRO A 881 7.83 -16.05 0.27
CA PRO A 881 7.43 -16.01 1.67
C PRO A 881 7.02 -17.39 2.22
N ALA A 882 7.51 -17.73 3.41
CA ALA A 882 6.88 -18.71 4.27
C ALA A 882 5.84 -18.00 5.16
N VAL A 883 4.62 -18.54 5.23
CA VAL A 883 3.48 -17.92 5.93
C VAL A 883 2.93 -18.89 6.96
N ILE A 884 2.61 -18.39 8.15
CA ILE A 884 1.92 -19.16 9.20
C ILE A 884 0.86 -18.29 9.89
N GLN A 885 -0.30 -18.88 10.16
CA GLN A 885 -1.34 -18.24 10.96
C GLN A 885 -1.14 -18.60 12.43
N VAL A 886 -1.11 -17.59 13.30
CA VAL A 886 -0.69 -17.70 14.69
C VAL A 886 -1.76 -17.09 15.60
N ARG A 887 -2.24 -17.84 16.59
CA ARG A 887 -3.16 -17.30 17.60
C ARG A 887 -2.46 -17.17 18.94
N THR A 888 -2.55 -16.00 19.57
CA THR A 888 -2.10 -15.82 20.96
C THR A 888 -3.09 -16.46 21.94
N ALA A 889 -2.62 -17.02 23.05
CA ALA A 889 -3.48 -17.49 24.14
C ALA A 889 -4.48 -16.41 24.62
N PRO A 890 -5.72 -16.78 25.01
CA PRO A 890 -6.72 -15.85 25.53
C PRO A 890 -6.34 -15.30 26.92
N LYS A 891 -6.87 -14.12 27.28
CA LYS A 891 -6.64 -13.52 28.61
C LYS A 891 -7.72 -13.98 29.58
N LEU A 892 -7.39 -15.04 30.31
CA LEU A 892 -8.27 -15.66 31.30
C LEU A 892 -8.43 -14.76 32.53
N THR A 893 -9.66 -14.64 33.02
CA THR A 893 -10.02 -13.89 34.24
C THR A 893 -10.98 -14.69 35.11
N VAL A 894 -10.93 -14.47 36.42
CA VAL A 894 -11.92 -15.07 37.35
C VAL A 894 -13.28 -14.43 37.10
N THR A 895 -14.27 -15.26 36.76
CA THR A 895 -15.68 -14.86 36.54
C THR A 895 -16.57 -15.15 37.75
N GLY A 896 -16.14 -16.02 38.65
CA GLY A 896 -16.87 -16.38 39.85
C GLY A 896 -16.08 -17.30 40.78
N ALA A 897 -16.50 -17.34 42.06
CA ALA A 897 -15.94 -18.27 43.04
C ALA A 897 -16.99 -18.69 44.08
N ARG A 898 -16.88 -19.90 44.60
CA ARG A 898 -17.78 -20.50 45.61
C ARG A 898 -16.99 -21.28 46.64
N LEU A 899 -17.41 -21.22 47.90
CA LEU A 899 -16.87 -22.09 48.95
C LEU A 899 -17.41 -23.52 48.79
N PHE A 900 -16.61 -24.51 49.13
CA PHE A 900 -16.91 -25.93 48.93
C PHE A 900 -16.39 -26.77 50.11
N ASN A 901 -17.06 -27.89 50.36
CA ASN A 901 -16.59 -28.96 51.24
C ASN A 901 -16.31 -30.21 50.38
N SER A 902 -15.04 -30.51 50.19
CA SER A 902 -14.51 -31.61 49.39
C SER A 902 -14.94 -32.99 49.89
N LYS A 903 -15.17 -33.12 51.19
CA LYS A 903 -15.53 -34.36 51.89
C LYS A 903 -17.01 -34.72 51.73
N THR A 904 -17.91 -33.73 51.80
CA THR A 904 -19.37 -33.92 51.69
C THR A 904 -19.88 -33.67 50.28
N GLY A 905 -19.22 -32.82 49.49
CA GLY A 905 -19.68 -32.34 48.18
C GLY A 905 -20.61 -31.13 48.25
N VAL A 906 -20.77 -30.48 49.42
CA VAL A 906 -21.63 -29.31 49.58
C VAL A 906 -20.94 -28.05 49.05
N VAL A 907 -21.62 -27.34 48.15
CA VAL A 907 -21.25 -26.00 47.67
C VAL A 907 -22.01 -24.95 48.47
N TYR A 908 -21.29 -23.97 49.02
CA TYR A 908 -21.85 -22.82 49.73
C TYR A 908 -21.90 -21.61 48.77
N GLY A 909 -22.51 -20.50 49.22
CA GLY A 909 -22.83 -19.35 48.38
C GLY A 909 -21.66 -18.71 47.63
N ASN A 910 -21.99 -17.92 46.60
CA ASN A 910 -21.02 -17.14 45.83
C ASN A 910 -20.17 -16.26 46.75
N VAL A 911 -18.86 -16.27 46.55
CA VAL A 911 -17.93 -15.35 47.22
C VAL A 911 -18.01 -13.98 46.53
N PRO A 912 -18.37 -12.90 47.23
CA PRO A 912 -18.45 -11.57 46.62
C PRO A 912 -17.11 -11.11 46.05
N ARG A 913 -17.14 -10.40 44.92
CA ARG A 913 -15.97 -9.73 44.36
C ARG A 913 -15.96 -8.26 44.76
N LEU A 914 -14.82 -7.79 45.26
CA LEU A 914 -14.58 -6.38 45.57
C LEU A 914 -14.36 -5.57 44.30
N SER A 915 -14.49 -4.25 44.38
CA SER A 915 -14.28 -3.31 43.28
C SER A 915 -12.84 -3.31 42.73
N ASP A 916 -11.87 -3.77 43.51
CA ASP A 916 -10.47 -4.00 43.11
C ASP A 916 -10.24 -5.38 42.45
N GLY A 917 -11.30 -6.14 42.21
CA GLY A 917 -11.26 -7.44 41.57
C GLY A 917 -10.94 -8.64 42.48
N ARG A 918 -10.68 -8.44 43.77
CA ARG A 918 -10.37 -9.52 44.73
C ARG A 918 -11.62 -10.17 45.31
N LEU A 919 -11.48 -11.36 45.90
CA LEU A 919 -12.60 -12.14 46.44
C LEU A 919 -12.70 -11.99 47.96
N LEU A 920 -13.88 -11.59 48.46
CA LEU A 920 -14.16 -11.38 49.88
C LEU A 920 -14.70 -12.65 50.53
N ILE A 921 -13.81 -13.53 50.99
CA ILE A 921 -14.19 -14.77 51.70
C ILE A 921 -14.58 -14.45 53.14
N ILE A 922 -15.90 -14.40 53.41
CA ILE A 922 -16.45 -14.23 54.77
C ILE A 922 -16.84 -15.61 55.33
N LEU A 923 -16.04 -16.16 56.24
CA LEU A 923 -16.30 -17.49 56.87
C LEU A 923 -17.42 -17.48 57.93
N LEU A 924 -18.15 -16.37 58.09
CA LEU A 924 -19.26 -16.21 59.04
C LEU A 924 -20.55 -16.91 58.55
N GLY A 925 -20.50 -18.23 58.45
CA GLY A 925 -21.65 -19.08 58.14
C GLY A 925 -21.26 -20.47 57.62
N ALA A 926 -20.24 -20.55 56.79
CA ALA A 926 -19.77 -21.79 56.14
C ALA A 926 -18.65 -22.48 56.95
N ARG A 927 -18.92 -22.83 58.23
CA ARG A 927 -17.91 -23.41 59.15
C ARG A 927 -17.23 -24.68 58.64
N ASP A 928 -17.94 -25.47 57.84
CA ASP A 928 -17.47 -26.76 57.35
C ASP A 928 -16.81 -26.69 55.96
N ALA A 929 -16.60 -25.50 55.38
CA ALA A 929 -15.86 -25.38 54.12
C ALA A 929 -14.38 -25.76 54.29
N ASP A 930 -13.82 -26.42 53.28
CA ASP A 930 -12.41 -26.81 53.21
C ASP A 930 -11.71 -26.35 51.91
N SER A 931 -12.48 -25.83 50.95
CA SER A 931 -12.02 -25.57 49.59
C SER A 931 -12.70 -24.36 48.95
N LEU A 932 -12.07 -23.82 47.91
CA LEU A 932 -12.62 -22.81 47.00
C LEU A 932 -12.69 -23.39 45.58
N LEU A 933 -13.87 -23.29 44.96
CA LEU A 933 -14.07 -23.54 43.54
C LEU A 933 -14.10 -22.22 42.78
N VAL A 934 -13.33 -22.10 41.71
CA VAL A 934 -13.18 -20.88 40.90
C VAL A 934 -13.55 -21.17 39.45
N THR A 935 -14.39 -20.32 38.86
CA THR A 935 -14.66 -20.29 37.42
C THR A 935 -13.84 -19.21 36.75
N ILE A 936 -13.31 -19.52 35.58
CA ILE A 936 -12.61 -18.56 34.71
C ILE A 936 -13.37 -18.39 33.39
N GLY A 937 -13.22 -17.21 32.79
CA GLY A 937 -13.73 -16.88 31.47
C GLY A 937 -12.74 -16.03 30.71
N ASP A 938 -12.88 -15.98 29.39
CA ASP A 938 -12.04 -15.14 28.54
C ASP A 938 -12.53 -13.69 28.60
N SER A 939 -11.60 -12.78 28.91
CA SER A 939 -11.90 -11.35 29.01
C SER A 939 -11.98 -10.62 27.67
N ALA A 940 -11.59 -11.25 26.56
CA ALA A 940 -11.74 -10.68 25.22
C ALA A 940 -13.13 -10.92 24.60
N SER A 941 -13.71 -12.11 24.82
CA SER A 941 -15.01 -12.51 24.25
C SER A 941 -16.19 -12.49 25.24
N GLY A 942 -15.95 -12.30 26.54
CA GLY A 942 -16.97 -12.31 27.58
C GLY A 942 -17.56 -13.70 27.90
N ASN A 943 -17.10 -14.75 27.21
CA ASN A 943 -17.61 -16.11 27.38
C ASN A 943 -16.98 -16.84 28.57
N THR A 944 -17.81 -17.53 29.35
CA THR A 944 -17.37 -18.64 30.20
C THR A 944 -16.99 -19.82 29.31
N LEU A 945 -15.72 -20.26 29.33
CA LEU A 945 -15.22 -21.34 28.47
C LEU A 945 -15.90 -22.69 28.81
N PRO A 946 -16.72 -23.27 27.91
CA PRO A 946 -17.47 -24.48 28.21
C PRO A 946 -16.72 -25.72 27.72
N GLY A 947 -15.60 -26.07 28.37
CA GLY A 947 -14.89 -27.32 28.10
C GLY A 947 -13.40 -27.29 28.43
N VAL A 948 -12.96 -28.37 29.08
CA VAL A 948 -11.57 -28.89 29.16
C VAL A 948 -10.45 -27.84 29.29
N ILE A 949 -10.07 -27.55 30.54
CA ILE A 949 -8.69 -27.14 30.86
C ILE A 949 -7.90 -28.44 31.04
N ASP A 950 -7.16 -28.87 30.02
CA ASP A 950 -6.30 -30.06 30.15
C ASP A 950 -5.05 -29.71 30.96
N TYR A 951 -5.00 -30.19 32.21
CA TYR A 951 -3.89 -29.96 33.13
C TYR A 951 -3.29 -31.30 33.54
N HIS A 952 -2.19 -31.69 32.89
CA HIS A 952 -1.55 -33.00 33.11
C HIS A 952 -0.73 -33.06 34.41
N HIS A 953 -1.39 -33.11 35.58
CA HIS A 953 -0.98 -33.98 36.70
C HIS A 953 -2.04 -34.10 37.82
N ALA A 954 -1.88 -35.15 38.65
CA ALA A 954 -2.60 -35.40 39.91
C ALA A 954 -4.13 -35.51 39.84
N GLY A 955 -4.62 -36.67 39.40
CA GLY A 955 -5.99 -37.09 39.72
C GLY A 955 -6.12 -37.53 41.18
N VAL A 956 -7.22 -37.16 41.86
CA VAL A 956 -7.51 -37.54 43.25
C VAL A 956 -8.77 -38.40 43.33
N SER A 957 -8.60 -39.71 43.54
CA SER A 957 -9.70 -40.62 43.85
C SER A 957 -10.08 -40.54 45.33
N ARG A 958 -11.36 -40.35 45.65
CA ARG A 958 -11.85 -40.44 47.03
C ARG A 958 -11.70 -41.87 47.57
N LYS A 959 -10.70 -42.12 48.43
CA LYS A 959 -10.94 -42.74 49.75
C LYS A 959 -9.73 -42.71 50.67
N ASP A 960 -10.00 -42.26 51.91
CA ASP A 960 -9.29 -42.54 53.15
C ASP A 960 -7.83 -42.03 53.27
N ASP A 961 -7.39 -41.77 54.51
CA ASP A 961 -6.03 -41.43 55.00
C ASP A 961 -5.21 -40.25 54.39
N SER A 962 -5.48 -39.05 54.92
CA SER A 962 -4.47 -38.09 55.42
C SER A 962 -3.22 -37.77 54.58
N ALA A 963 -3.38 -36.99 53.51
CA ALA A 963 -2.35 -36.05 53.03
C ALA A 963 -2.99 -34.85 52.33
N HIS A 964 -2.28 -33.72 52.29
CA HIS A 964 -2.76 -32.43 51.75
C HIS A 964 -3.24 -32.55 50.28
N VAL A 965 -4.45 -32.08 49.99
CA VAL A 965 -4.99 -32.05 48.61
C VAL A 965 -4.42 -30.83 47.90
N ALA A 966 -3.49 -31.04 46.97
CA ALA A 966 -2.95 -29.99 46.11
C ALA A 966 -4.05 -29.37 45.23
N SER A 967 -3.90 -28.09 44.88
CA SER A 967 -4.80 -27.41 43.96
C SER A 967 -4.83 -28.09 42.59
N GLY A 968 -6.00 -28.22 41.98
CA GLY A 968 -6.17 -28.97 40.73
C GLY A 968 -7.49 -28.66 40.02
N LEU A 969 -7.99 -29.60 39.20
CA LEU A 969 -9.25 -29.44 38.47
C LEU A 969 -10.37 -30.28 39.12
N TYR A 970 -11.45 -29.62 39.52
CA TYR A 970 -12.67 -30.29 39.98
C TYR A 970 -13.71 -30.29 38.86
N LYS A 971 -14.15 -31.48 38.41
CA LYS A 971 -15.26 -31.61 37.46
C LYS A 971 -16.52 -32.07 38.18
N ASP A 972 -17.55 -31.23 38.14
CA ASP A 972 -18.85 -31.53 38.72
C ASP A 972 -19.54 -32.65 37.91
N ALA A 973 -19.93 -33.71 38.59
CA ALA A 973 -20.41 -34.95 37.95
C ALA A 973 -21.87 -34.88 37.44
N ALA A 974 -22.64 -33.86 37.82
CA ALA A 974 -24.04 -33.70 37.43
C ALA A 974 -24.23 -32.72 36.27
N SER A 975 -23.40 -31.68 36.21
CA SER A 975 -23.41 -30.64 35.17
C SER A 975 -22.29 -30.78 34.14
N GLY A 976 -21.25 -31.57 34.42
CA GLY A 976 -20.05 -31.70 33.59
C GLY A 976 -19.09 -30.49 33.65
N THR A 977 -19.43 -29.46 34.42
CA THR A 977 -18.66 -28.20 34.51
C THR A 977 -17.32 -28.43 35.20
N SER A 978 -16.24 -27.84 34.67
CA SER A 978 -14.90 -27.90 35.27
C SER A 978 -14.57 -26.59 36.00
N TYR A 979 -13.98 -26.72 37.18
CA TYR A 979 -13.61 -25.62 38.08
C TYR A 979 -12.14 -25.77 38.49
N LEU A 980 -11.46 -24.64 38.71
CA LEU A 980 -10.18 -24.66 39.44
C LEU A 980 -10.48 -24.82 40.94
N TYR A 981 -9.76 -25.75 41.57
CA TYR A 981 -9.92 -26.17 42.96
C TYR A 981 -8.72 -25.75 43.79
N PHE A 982 -8.96 -25.09 44.93
CA PHE A 982 -7.94 -24.69 45.89
C PHE A 982 -8.35 -25.14 47.30
N SER A 983 -7.47 -25.82 48.04
CA SER A 983 -7.68 -26.13 49.46
C SER A 983 -7.52 -24.87 50.32
N LEU A 984 -8.23 -24.80 51.45
CA LEU A 984 -8.21 -23.70 52.42
C LEU A 984 -7.64 -24.13 53.78
N ASP A 985 -7.08 -25.33 53.93
CA ASP A 985 -6.78 -25.90 55.25
C ASP A 985 -5.64 -25.20 56.02
N ASP A 986 -4.67 -24.58 55.34
CA ASP A 986 -3.62 -23.78 56.00
C ASP A 986 -4.19 -22.59 56.80
N ALA A 987 -5.34 -22.05 56.38
CA ALA A 987 -6.03 -20.96 57.05
C ALA A 987 -6.56 -21.33 58.45
N LYS A 988 -6.62 -22.62 58.80
CA LYS A 988 -7.17 -23.10 60.09
C LYS A 988 -6.11 -23.22 61.20
N ASN A 989 -4.81 -23.19 60.86
CA ASN A 989 -3.70 -23.38 61.81
C ASN A 989 -2.81 -22.14 62.03
N ALA A 990 -3.06 -21.04 61.29
CA ALA A 990 -2.26 -19.82 61.37
C ALA A 990 -2.49 -19.01 62.67
N SER A 991 -1.85 -19.44 63.76
CA SER A 991 -1.71 -18.61 64.96
C SER A 991 -0.78 -17.41 64.73
N GLN A 992 -1.14 -16.26 65.30
CA GLN A 992 -0.48 -14.96 65.09
C GLN A 992 1.06 -15.01 65.17
N THR A 993 1.80 -14.66 64.11
CA THR A 993 3.08 -13.89 64.20
C THR A 993 3.73 -13.45 62.87
N GLN A 994 3.47 -14.08 61.71
CA GLN A 994 4.13 -13.73 60.43
C GLN A 994 3.19 -13.83 59.21
N SER A 995 3.45 -12.99 58.20
CA SER A 995 2.41 -12.45 57.30
C SER A 995 2.68 -12.62 55.80
N SER A 996 2.50 -13.85 55.31
CA SER A 996 2.17 -14.20 53.91
C SER A 996 2.16 -15.73 53.72
N VAL A 997 1.13 -16.30 53.06
CA VAL A 997 1.17 -17.69 52.58
C VAL A 997 0.82 -17.74 51.09
N THR A 998 1.77 -18.15 50.25
CA THR A 998 1.62 -18.21 48.79
C THR A 998 1.50 -19.65 48.30
N ILE A 999 0.42 -19.96 47.59
CA ILE A 999 0.14 -21.27 46.97
C ILE A 999 -0.07 -21.03 45.47
N ASN A 1000 0.84 -21.53 44.62
CA ASN A 1000 0.75 -21.48 43.15
C ASN A 1000 0.41 -20.09 42.58
N GLY A 1001 1.04 -19.04 43.12
CA GLY A 1001 0.85 -17.63 42.73
C GLY A 1001 -0.27 -16.90 43.48
N LEU A 1002 -1.16 -17.61 44.18
CA LEU A 1002 -2.21 -17.02 45.02
C LEU A 1002 -1.70 -16.86 46.45
N THR A 1003 -1.67 -15.62 46.96
CA THR A 1003 -1.24 -15.33 48.33
C THR A 1003 -2.43 -14.97 49.21
N TYR A 1004 -2.50 -15.56 50.40
CA TYR A 1004 -3.60 -15.40 51.36
C TYR A 1004 -3.09 -14.86 52.69
N GLU A 1005 -3.90 -14.01 53.33
CA GLU A 1005 -3.80 -13.69 54.76
C GLU A 1005 -5.18 -13.42 55.36
N ILE A 1006 -5.28 -13.59 56.67
CA ILE A 1006 -6.53 -13.45 57.44
C ILE A 1006 -6.50 -12.13 58.22
N SER A 1007 -7.59 -11.38 58.17
CA SER A 1007 -7.78 -10.06 58.79
C SER A 1007 -7.07 -8.87 58.11
N SER A 1008 -7.86 -8.09 57.38
CA SER A 1008 -7.71 -6.63 57.19
C SER A 1008 -6.38 -6.08 56.62
N THR A 1009 -6.26 -6.00 55.28
CA THR A 1009 -5.85 -4.82 54.46
C THR A 1009 -5.95 -5.17 52.95
N VAL A 1010 -5.67 -4.24 52.02
CA VAL A 1010 -6.09 -4.27 50.60
C VAL A 1010 -4.94 -3.89 49.65
N TYR A 1011 -4.53 -4.80 48.74
CA TYR A 1011 -3.56 -4.58 47.65
C TYR A 1011 -3.85 -5.48 46.41
N PRO A 1012 -3.48 -5.08 45.17
CA PRO A 1012 -4.12 -5.52 43.91
C PRO A 1012 -3.64 -6.87 43.32
N ILE A 1013 -4.24 -7.26 42.18
CA ILE A 1013 -3.96 -8.49 41.40
C ILE A 1013 -3.40 -8.13 40.01
N ASP A 1014 -2.38 -8.86 39.55
CA ASP A 1014 -1.94 -8.92 38.14
C ASP A 1014 -2.38 -10.24 37.45
N PRO A 1015 -2.47 -10.30 36.10
CA PRO A 1015 -3.18 -11.38 35.40
C PRO A 1015 -2.45 -12.73 35.40
N ILE A 1016 -3.24 -13.80 35.36
CA ILE A 1016 -2.76 -15.19 35.36
C ILE A 1016 -2.10 -15.52 34.02
N ILE A 1017 -0.85 -15.98 34.05
CA ILE A 1017 -0.18 -16.61 32.90
C ILE A 1017 -0.43 -18.12 32.97
N VAL A 1018 -1.33 -18.63 32.14
CA VAL A 1018 -1.45 -20.08 31.88
C VAL A 1018 -0.62 -20.40 30.64
N THR A 1019 0.43 -21.21 30.79
CA THR A 1019 1.16 -21.76 29.64
C THR A 1019 0.39 -22.95 29.09
N LEU A 1020 -0.47 -22.70 28.10
CA LEU A 1020 -1.06 -23.75 27.28
C LEU A 1020 0.06 -24.35 26.42
N MET A 1021 0.23 -25.68 26.47
CA MET A 1021 1.10 -26.40 25.55
C MET A 1021 0.25 -27.25 24.61
N GLY A 1022 0.05 -26.77 23.38
CA GLY A 1022 -0.59 -27.52 22.30
C GLY A 1022 -2.06 -27.17 22.07
N LEU A 1023 -2.30 -26.42 20.99
CA LEU A 1023 -3.53 -26.40 20.19
C LEU A 1023 -3.13 -26.54 18.71
#